data_AF-A0A2R4WLM4-F1
#
_entry.id   AF-A0A2R4WLM4-F1
#
_cell.length_a   1.000
_cell.length_b   1.000
_cell.length_c   1.000
_cell.angle_alpha   90.00
_cell.angle_beta   90.00
_cell.angle_gamma   90.00
#
_symmetry.space_group_name_H-M   'P 1'
#
loop_
_entity.id
_entity.type
_entity.pdbx_description
1 polymer ?
#
loop_
_entity_poly.entity_id
_entity_poly.type
_entity_poly.pdbx_seq_one_letter_code
_entity_poly.pdbx_strand_id
1 'polypeptide(L)'
;MSFEKENPLQHITADSEWQTKLLRAVRSPEEYRIYKAALEWDLTDPIVIESRKDVKSEAQWRDRVEPFHHQVSNLITFCRRLPVTLLADDVGLGKTISAGLVMSELIARSRLSRSLIVCPKLLGPQWKEELETKFDIPAEVATGRDLLSANPDGVGAIITTYNSARLYLEKLPADRFELLILDEAHKLRNLYGTPEPPKVAQVIRSSLAARRFRFVLMLTATPIQNRLWDLYSLVDLLTVARGHENPFGNEGQFARRFIAGDREQARQLKPEAAEAFRSIVYGYMSRVRRGDAKLHFPDRKVQLHRVQPTPAELELIAIVAKGIEKLNRLAQIGILQALTSSPHALSAQLDNMERNGTIGPDFAGAVRSVVRGMTTSAKLDGLGRLITQLKHENPDSWRLVVFTGRRETQTTIQEFLEGHGLTVGIINGTSGARNQETIGRFRANPPGYRVIVSTEAGSEGVNLQVANVLVNYDLPWNPMIVEQRIGRVQRLASQHAHVSILNVTLQGTFEEYIVGRLMEKLQMSTSAIGDIESLLEGSVGGEDGAAGFEERIRELVVAALKGADVKASVAMAEQSIAAAKQALLEEEKRIDAMLGDTDGQGYVGPQAPSLPPQTRSMEYQPFALGALGQLGARVTPLANRLFAVEDEGGQEVIRFERDAMSGTRSSLYQPGSPAFSRMVQRMVVSGRYAVRDLDEDPRRGADAAARQWVESFGGTLVGTESAAARRWFEGVILVRVRATVAHDAYERLIEVRCAPRNRAKFSFTRDALAPLPLVLDAASDALGLSIDQVMEAARQDPGIAEFTRFYLERRGQEMASAGQDARKRAKMEEDFTPRLSFVLAGAEGAVLRDVQLRVSYRVGDGGYADELTIVPSSSHILAAPALVSCGPNQQALPETCLDACAISGKRELRHRLVVSELNGRRALPEFVVRCALTNRCLLTDEVERSAMTGKLVGRDHLKTSAVSGKHAEANYFGRCVFSGDEALRSELRTSDLSGKLFREDRAASSAVSGRIGHQDEFVACHQSQALLAPSEGERCGVTGHLVRPGILESCAATGTRALPSELDRCVVTGHRALKRLLVPSSVSGALMLEEKAVRAAHGVYCLPAEAQTCGWSGQSVHPEDVRICALTGIGILYTFATNAAPPRLAPLVALLDGVNRATDRQDVWVMAAAQEAAALRKGKCRIEAGVASPNGLRVAMASEVRTLLGLKSRQAGFIYEPSTNQIQGRVALGKRGTTGWSADDVNQ
;
A
#
# COMPACT_ATOMS: atom_id res chain seq x y z
N MET A 1 23.31 -9.14 14.94
CA MET A 1 21.92 -9.38 15.36
C MET A 1 21.23 -10.15 14.26
N SER A 2 20.94 -11.41 14.53
CA SER A 2 20.24 -12.34 13.64
C SER A 2 18.78 -11.91 13.55
N PHE A 3 18.40 -11.26 12.45
CA PHE A 3 16.99 -11.08 12.11
C PHE A 3 16.47 -12.43 11.62
N GLU A 4 15.60 -13.06 12.42
CA GLU A 4 14.72 -14.12 11.92
C GLU A 4 13.97 -13.57 10.70
N LYS A 5 14.10 -14.27 9.56
CA LYS A 5 13.33 -13.98 8.36
C LYS A 5 11.86 -14.31 8.64
N GLU A 6 11.10 -13.34 9.13
CA GLU A 6 9.63 -13.40 9.03
C GLU A 6 9.24 -13.60 7.56
N ASN A 7 8.30 -14.52 7.31
CA ASN A 7 7.86 -14.85 5.96
C ASN A 7 7.06 -13.65 5.39
N PRO A 8 7.55 -12.96 4.33
CA PRO A 8 6.94 -11.73 3.83
C PRO A 8 5.49 -11.90 3.34
N LEU A 9 5.03 -13.15 3.13
CA LEU A 9 3.66 -13.48 2.76
C LEU A 9 2.63 -13.28 3.90
N GLN A 10 3.05 -13.22 5.16
CA GLN A 10 2.11 -13.06 6.29
C GLN A 10 1.42 -11.69 6.31
N HIS A 11 2.08 -10.62 5.85
CA HIS A 11 1.50 -9.27 5.81
C HIS A 11 0.50 -9.05 4.65
N ILE A 12 0.47 -9.93 3.65
CA ILE A 12 -0.46 -9.83 2.50
C ILE A 12 -1.85 -10.39 2.85
N THR A 13 -1.98 -11.08 3.99
CA THR A 13 -3.18 -11.81 4.37
C THR A 13 -4.40 -10.93 4.68
N ALA A 14 -4.20 -9.65 5.03
CA ALA A 14 -5.29 -8.73 5.40
C ALA A 14 -6.03 -8.12 4.19
N ASP A 15 -5.40 -8.04 3.02
CA ASP A 15 -5.89 -7.28 1.85
C ASP A 15 -6.29 -8.17 0.65
N SER A 16 -6.34 -9.49 0.81
CA SER A 16 -6.72 -10.39 -0.29
C SER A 16 -8.23 -10.53 -0.45
N GLU A 17 -8.74 -10.27 -1.65
CA GLU A 17 -10.18 -10.31 -1.95
C GLU A 17 -10.54 -11.60 -2.74
N TRP A 18 -11.50 -12.37 -2.25
CA TRP A 18 -12.10 -13.51 -2.97
C TRP A 18 -13.37 -13.08 -3.68
N GLN A 19 -13.42 -13.31 -4.99
CA GLN A 19 -14.59 -13.04 -5.82
C GLN A 19 -15.01 -14.32 -6.54
N THR A 20 -16.33 -14.53 -6.63
CA THR A 20 -16.90 -15.65 -7.39
C THR A 20 -17.66 -15.07 -8.57
N LYS A 21 -17.26 -15.45 -9.80
CA LYS A 21 -18.08 -15.16 -10.97
C LYS A 21 -19.30 -16.08 -10.98
N LEU A 22 -20.40 -15.58 -11.54
CA LEU A 22 -21.52 -16.42 -11.97
C LEU A 22 -20.98 -17.46 -12.96
N LEU A 23 -21.08 -18.75 -12.61
CA LEU A 23 -20.61 -19.85 -13.45
C LEU A 23 -21.78 -20.47 -14.21
N ARG A 24 -21.61 -20.67 -15.53
CA ARG A 24 -22.62 -21.34 -16.38
C ARG A 24 -22.12 -22.71 -16.84
N ALA A 25 -23.01 -23.69 -16.83
CA ALA A 25 -22.72 -25.02 -17.36
C ALA A 25 -22.33 -24.93 -18.84
N VAL A 26 -21.30 -25.67 -19.24
CA VAL A 26 -20.96 -25.84 -20.66
C VAL A 26 -21.81 -26.94 -21.30
N ARG A 27 -22.03 -26.84 -22.60
CA ARG A 27 -22.75 -27.85 -23.40
C ARG A 27 -21.83 -28.94 -23.93
N SER A 28 -20.54 -28.65 -24.05
CA SER A 28 -19.53 -29.59 -24.55
C SER A 28 -18.16 -29.36 -23.92
N PRO A 29 -17.27 -30.37 -23.90
CA PRO A 29 -15.88 -30.19 -23.45
C PRO A 29 -15.10 -29.18 -24.31
N GLU A 30 -15.41 -29.11 -25.61
CA GLU A 30 -14.80 -28.11 -26.50
C GLU A 30 -15.17 -26.68 -26.11
N GLU A 31 -16.41 -26.48 -25.62
CA GLU A 31 -16.85 -25.17 -25.14
C GLU A 31 -15.98 -24.68 -23.98
N TYR A 32 -15.72 -25.58 -23.02
CA TYR A 32 -14.86 -25.30 -21.87
C TYR A 32 -13.40 -25.05 -22.26
N ARG A 33 -12.88 -25.80 -23.24
CA ARG A 33 -11.50 -25.63 -23.75
C ARG A 33 -11.27 -24.25 -24.37
N ILE A 34 -12.18 -23.79 -25.22
CA ILE A 34 -12.11 -22.45 -25.82
C ILE A 34 -12.29 -21.36 -24.76
N TYR A 35 -13.17 -21.58 -23.76
CA TYR A 35 -13.32 -20.66 -22.63
C TYR A 35 -12.04 -20.53 -21.81
N LYS A 36 -11.38 -21.66 -21.49
CA LYS A 36 -10.08 -21.66 -20.81
C LYS A 36 -9.02 -20.92 -21.62
N ALA A 37 -8.95 -21.16 -22.93
CA ALA A 37 -8.07 -20.40 -23.82
C ALA A 37 -8.39 -18.90 -23.80
N ALA A 38 -9.66 -18.50 -23.74
CA ALA A 38 -10.05 -17.09 -23.60
C ALA A 38 -9.52 -16.48 -22.29
N LEU A 39 -9.65 -17.18 -21.17
CA LEU A 39 -9.10 -16.75 -19.88
C LEU A 39 -7.59 -16.57 -19.94
N GLU A 40 -6.89 -17.48 -20.61
CA GLU A 40 -5.46 -17.37 -20.84
C GLU A 40 -5.16 -16.11 -21.68
N TRP A 41 -5.78 -15.95 -22.86
CA TRP A 41 -5.58 -14.78 -23.72
C TRP A 41 -5.93 -13.43 -23.08
N ASP A 42 -6.78 -13.42 -22.05
CA ASP A 42 -7.15 -12.23 -21.27
C ASP A 42 -6.19 -11.89 -20.12
N LEU A 43 -5.20 -12.75 -19.83
CA LEU A 43 -4.26 -12.51 -18.73
C LEU A 43 -3.38 -11.30 -18.97
N THR A 44 -3.27 -10.47 -17.94
CA THR A 44 -2.40 -9.29 -17.92
C THR A 44 -0.94 -9.67 -17.62
N ASP A 45 -0.03 -9.31 -18.53
CA ASP A 45 1.42 -9.37 -18.30
C ASP A 45 1.93 -8.15 -17.49
N PRO A 46 3.05 -8.25 -16.75
CA PRO A 46 3.61 -7.13 -15.98
C PRO A 46 4.41 -6.19 -16.88
N ILE A 47 4.63 -4.95 -16.47
CA ILE A 47 5.45 -3.97 -17.19
C ILE A 47 6.91 -4.38 -17.22
N VAL A 48 7.40 -5.04 -16.16
CA VAL A 48 8.82 -5.37 -16.04
C VAL A 48 9.26 -6.33 -17.14
N ILE A 49 10.31 -5.96 -17.84
CA ILE A 49 10.87 -6.70 -18.98
C ILE A 49 12.26 -7.19 -18.58
N GLU A 50 12.54 -8.48 -18.80
CA GLU A 50 13.86 -9.03 -18.55
C GLU A 50 14.74 -8.94 -19.80
N SER A 51 14.16 -9.26 -20.96
CA SER A 51 14.84 -9.41 -22.24
C SER A 51 13.96 -8.99 -23.41
N ARG A 52 14.54 -8.92 -24.62
CA ARG A 52 13.78 -8.67 -25.85
C ARG A 52 12.65 -9.69 -26.08
N LYS A 53 12.79 -10.93 -25.63
CA LYS A 53 11.76 -11.98 -25.80
C LYS A 53 10.47 -11.67 -25.04
N ASP A 54 10.55 -10.81 -24.02
CA ASP A 54 9.39 -10.47 -23.21
C ASP A 54 8.56 -9.33 -23.83
N VAL A 55 9.06 -8.65 -24.86
CA VAL A 55 8.43 -7.51 -25.53
C VAL A 55 7.14 -7.95 -26.22
N LYS A 56 6.00 -7.38 -25.80
CA LYS A 56 4.67 -7.76 -26.29
C LYS A 56 4.22 -6.95 -27.50
N SER A 57 4.78 -5.75 -27.66
CA SER A 57 4.45 -4.84 -28.76
C SER A 57 5.11 -5.19 -30.09
N GLU A 58 6.05 -6.14 -30.16
CA GLU A 58 6.82 -6.41 -31.38
C GLU A 58 5.93 -6.70 -32.60
N ALA A 59 4.84 -7.45 -32.43
CA ALA A 59 3.88 -7.71 -33.51
C ALA A 59 3.16 -6.46 -34.05
N GLN A 60 3.15 -5.35 -33.29
CA GLN A 60 2.52 -4.11 -33.72
C GLN A 60 3.41 -3.33 -34.68
N TRP A 61 4.74 -3.36 -34.54
CA TRP A 61 5.66 -2.49 -35.26
C TRP A 61 6.77 -3.20 -36.05
N ARG A 62 7.01 -4.51 -35.87
CA ARG A 62 8.12 -5.26 -36.50
C ARG A 62 8.19 -5.15 -38.02
N ASP A 63 7.04 -4.99 -38.69
CA ASP A 63 6.97 -4.90 -40.16
C ASP A 63 7.36 -3.49 -40.67
N ARG A 64 7.49 -2.51 -39.77
CA ARG A 64 7.72 -1.08 -40.09
C ARG A 64 8.94 -0.49 -39.40
N VAL A 65 9.39 -1.10 -38.31
CA VAL A 65 10.53 -0.65 -37.49
C VAL A 65 11.36 -1.85 -37.09
N GLU A 66 12.66 -1.80 -37.38
CA GLU A 66 13.65 -2.67 -36.77
C GLU A 66 14.46 -1.85 -35.76
N PRO A 67 14.22 -2.02 -34.44
CA PRO A 67 14.88 -1.22 -33.43
C PRO A 67 16.31 -1.70 -33.18
N PHE A 68 17.21 -0.74 -33.00
CA PHE A 68 18.60 -1.01 -32.63
C PHE A 68 18.71 -1.50 -31.18
N HIS A 69 19.83 -2.16 -30.86
CA HIS A 69 20.07 -2.74 -29.53
C HIS A 69 19.87 -1.73 -28.39
N HIS A 70 20.44 -0.53 -28.50
CA HIS A 70 20.31 0.50 -27.46
C HIS A 70 18.87 0.98 -27.27
N GLN A 71 18.06 1.00 -28.33
CA GLN A 71 16.64 1.40 -28.26
C GLN A 71 15.82 0.38 -27.48
N VAL A 72 16.11 -0.92 -27.66
CA VAL A 72 15.52 -2.00 -26.87
C VAL A 72 16.01 -1.95 -25.41
N SER A 73 17.30 -1.68 -25.19
CA SER A 73 17.86 -1.50 -23.84
C SER A 73 17.22 -0.33 -23.10
N ASN A 74 16.92 0.78 -23.79
CA ASN A 74 16.20 1.92 -23.22
C ASN A 74 14.78 1.55 -22.81
N LEU A 75 14.06 0.78 -23.63
CA LEU A 75 12.73 0.24 -23.29
C LEU A 75 12.79 -0.62 -22.00
N ILE A 76 13.72 -1.59 -21.96
CA ILE A 76 13.89 -2.48 -20.80
C ILE A 76 14.22 -1.66 -19.55
N THR A 77 15.13 -0.69 -19.67
CA THR A 77 15.55 0.17 -18.57
C THR A 77 14.38 1.00 -18.03
N PHE A 78 13.57 1.58 -18.92
CA PHE A 78 12.37 2.33 -18.55
C PHE A 78 11.38 1.46 -17.77
N CYS A 79 11.08 0.25 -18.28
CA CYS A 79 10.17 -0.69 -17.63
C CYS A 79 10.63 -1.15 -16.24
N ARG A 80 11.95 -1.19 -15.99
CA ARG A 80 12.52 -1.59 -14.69
C ARG A 80 12.58 -0.43 -13.67
N ARG A 81 12.74 0.83 -14.10
CA ARG A 81 13.09 1.98 -13.24
C ARG A 81 11.91 2.75 -12.61
N LEU A 82 10.71 2.16 -12.55
CA LEU A 82 9.49 2.84 -12.09
C LEU A 82 9.12 4.01 -13.00
N PRO A 83 8.48 3.71 -14.13
CA PRO A 83 8.43 4.41 -15.43
C PRO A 83 8.59 5.94 -15.45
N VAL A 84 9.74 6.40 -14.93
CA VAL A 84 10.20 7.78 -14.85
C VAL A 84 11.68 7.73 -15.21
N THR A 85 12.06 8.17 -16.41
CA THR A 85 13.44 8.07 -16.91
C THR A 85 13.79 9.24 -17.83
N LEU A 86 15.05 9.66 -17.79
CA LEU A 86 15.66 10.55 -18.75
C LEU A 86 16.46 9.74 -19.78
N LEU A 87 16.06 9.81 -21.05
CA LEU A 87 16.86 9.30 -22.17
C LEU A 87 17.71 10.45 -22.72
N ALA A 88 19.02 10.31 -22.56
CA ALA A 88 20.03 11.29 -22.92
C ALA A 88 20.94 10.81 -24.07
N ASP A 89 20.43 9.95 -24.95
CA ASP A 89 21.18 9.45 -26.11
C ASP A 89 21.59 10.61 -27.04
N ASP A 90 22.75 10.49 -27.68
CA ASP A 90 23.24 11.48 -28.65
C ASP A 90 22.22 11.75 -29.79
N VAL A 91 22.38 12.91 -30.45
CA VAL A 91 21.54 13.29 -31.59
C VAL A 91 21.57 12.20 -32.67
N GLY A 92 20.42 11.91 -33.29
CA GLY A 92 20.34 10.96 -34.40
C GLY A 92 20.32 9.47 -34.01
N LEU A 93 20.45 9.11 -32.73
CA LEU A 93 20.31 7.72 -32.24
C LEU A 93 18.86 7.22 -32.13
N GLY A 94 17.87 8.08 -32.45
CA GLY A 94 16.46 7.68 -32.55
C GLY A 94 15.67 7.72 -31.24
N LYS A 95 15.86 8.76 -30.41
CA LYS A 95 15.08 8.96 -29.16
C LYS A 95 13.56 8.89 -29.35
N THR A 96 13.03 9.41 -30.46
CA THR A 96 11.61 9.33 -30.83
C THR A 96 11.16 7.87 -31.06
N ILE A 97 12.01 7.03 -31.66
CA ILE A 97 11.75 5.59 -31.79
C ILE A 97 11.76 4.92 -30.42
N SER A 98 12.75 5.21 -29.56
CA SER A 98 12.80 4.69 -28.19
C SER A 98 11.53 5.03 -27.40
N ALA A 99 11.02 6.26 -27.53
CA ALA A 99 9.78 6.69 -26.92
C ALA A 99 8.54 5.98 -27.50
N GLY A 100 8.48 5.79 -28.82
CA GLY A 100 7.43 5.03 -29.47
C GLY A 100 7.39 3.55 -29.06
N LEU A 101 8.56 2.91 -28.88
CA LEU A 101 8.67 1.56 -28.34
C LEU A 101 8.11 1.49 -26.91
N VAL A 102 8.46 2.44 -26.04
CA VAL A 102 7.91 2.54 -24.67
C VAL A 102 6.39 2.69 -24.70
N MET A 103 5.86 3.59 -25.53
CA MET A 103 4.42 3.79 -25.65
C MET A 103 3.70 2.54 -26.15
N SER A 104 4.18 1.95 -27.24
CA SER A 104 3.58 0.75 -27.85
C SER A 104 3.62 -0.43 -26.89
N GLU A 105 4.69 -0.59 -26.11
CA GLU A 105 4.79 -1.64 -25.10
C GLU A 105 3.81 -1.45 -23.93
N LEU A 106 3.69 -0.21 -23.41
CA LEU A 106 2.71 0.08 -22.37
C LEU A 106 1.26 -0.09 -22.87
N ILE A 107 0.97 0.25 -24.13
CA ILE A 107 -0.33 0.01 -24.77
C ILE A 107 -0.59 -1.49 -24.90
N ALA A 108 0.37 -2.26 -25.43
CA ALA A 108 0.25 -3.71 -25.60
C ALA A 108 -0.02 -4.44 -24.26
N ARG A 109 0.51 -3.91 -23.16
CA ARG A 109 0.26 -4.42 -21.79
C ARG A 109 -0.97 -3.82 -21.11
N SER A 110 -1.79 -3.03 -21.82
CA SER A 110 -2.97 -2.35 -21.27
C SER A 110 -2.66 -1.48 -20.04
N ARG A 111 -1.57 -0.71 -20.12
CA ARG A 111 -1.11 0.23 -19.08
C ARG A 111 -1.24 1.68 -19.48
N LEU A 112 -1.28 1.94 -20.79
CA LEU A 112 -1.38 3.26 -21.36
C LEU A 112 -2.53 3.28 -22.37
N SER A 113 -3.43 4.24 -22.20
CA SER A 113 -4.43 4.62 -23.19
C SER A 113 -4.17 6.03 -23.69
N ARG A 114 -3.86 6.98 -22.79
CA ARG A 114 -3.76 8.40 -23.15
C ARG A 114 -2.42 8.99 -22.73
N SER A 115 -1.67 9.51 -23.71
CA SER A 115 -0.39 10.18 -23.47
C SER A 115 -0.39 11.66 -23.88
N LEU A 116 0.36 12.48 -23.15
CA LEU A 116 0.65 13.87 -23.48
C LEU A 116 2.13 14.02 -23.87
N ILE A 117 2.38 14.55 -25.05
CA ILE A 117 3.72 14.82 -25.58
C ILE A 117 3.91 16.33 -25.63
N VAL A 118 4.96 16.84 -24.98
CA VAL A 118 5.33 18.26 -25.00
C VAL A 118 6.64 18.39 -25.77
N CYS A 119 6.59 19.05 -26.92
CA CYS A 119 7.74 19.21 -27.80
C CYS A 119 7.82 20.66 -28.34
N PRO A 120 8.95 21.04 -28.99
CA PRO A 120 9.02 22.23 -29.82
C PRO A 120 7.89 22.28 -30.88
N LYS A 121 7.42 23.49 -31.25
CA LYS A 121 6.26 23.69 -32.13
C LYS A 121 6.38 22.98 -33.49
N LEU A 122 7.60 22.92 -34.05
CA LEU A 122 7.85 22.33 -35.37
C LEU A 122 7.84 20.80 -35.36
N LEU A 123 8.07 20.19 -34.18
CA LEU A 123 8.16 18.74 -34.04
C LEU A 123 6.79 18.06 -33.93
N GLY A 124 5.71 18.80 -33.67
CA GLY A 124 4.36 18.25 -33.50
C GLY A 124 3.90 17.35 -34.66
N PRO A 125 3.93 17.83 -35.92
CA PRO A 125 3.56 17.02 -37.08
C PRO A 125 4.44 15.78 -37.27
N GLN A 126 5.74 15.89 -36.97
CA GLN A 126 6.66 14.75 -37.07
C GLN A 126 6.34 13.68 -36.04
N TRP A 127 6.10 14.07 -34.79
CA TRP A 127 5.67 13.15 -33.74
C TRP A 127 4.39 12.42 -34.13
N LYS A 128 3.41 13.14 -34.69
CA LYS A 128 2.17 12.55 -35.19
C LYS A 128 2.45 11.50 -36.28
N GLU A 129 3.20 11.86 -37.32
CA GLU A 129 3.56 10.95 -38.41
C GLU A 129 4.28 9.70 -37.89
N GLU A 130 5.28 9.87 -37.02
CA GLU A 130 6.06 8.74 -36.50
C GLU A 130 5.22 7.78 -35.65
N LEU A 131 4.31 8.29 -34.82
CA LEU A 131 3.40 7.46 -34.02
C LEU A 131 2.39 6.70 -34.89
N GLU A 132 1.74 7.38 -35.83
CA GLU A 132 0.70 6.78 -36.67
C GLU A 132 1.29 5.77 -37.67
N THR A 133 2.37 6.13 -38.36
CA THR A 133 2.96 5.30 -39.42
C THR A 133 3.79 4.15 -38.90
N LYS A 134 4.56 4.33 -37.83
CA LYS A 134 5.49 3.30 -37.34
C LYS A 134 4.84 2.42 -36.27
N PHE A 135 4.09 3.02 -35.35
CA PHE A 135 3.56 2.35 -34.18
C PHE A 135 2.05 2.13 -34.19
N ASP A 136 1.31 2.64 -35.20
CA ASP A 136 -0.16 2.49 -35.28
C ASP A 136 -0.88 3.15 -34.08
N ILE A 137 -0.30 4.25 -33.55
CA ILE A 137 -0.83 4.98 -32.41
C ILE A 137 -1.46 6.29 -32.91
N PRO A 138 -2.79 6.48 -32.79
CA PRO A 138 -3.46 7.71 -33.19
C PRO A 138 -2.91 8.93 -32.45
N ALA A 139 -2.67 10.03 -33.17
CA ALA A 139 -2.13 11.25 -32.55
C ALA A 139 -2.76 12.54 -33.07
N GLU A 140 -2.97 13.49 -32.16
CA GLU A 140 -3.55 14.80 -32.46
C GLU A 140 -2.61 15.91 -31.97
N VAL A 141 -2.37 16.92 -32.80
CA VAL A 141 -1.60 18.10 -32.42
C VAL A 141 -2.56 19.18 -31.94
N ALA A 142 -2.51 19.50 -30.64
CA ALA A 142 -3.39 20.49 -30.02
C ALA A 142 -2.57 21.55 -29.26
N THR A 143 -2.71 22.82 -29.65
CA THR A 143 -1.92 23.93 -29.07
C THR A 143 -2.84 25.07 -28.63
N GLY A 144 -2.34 25.94 -27.73
CA GLY A 144 -3.16 27.02 -27.21
C GLY A 144 -4.40 26.50 -26.48
N ARG A 145 -5.58 27.07 -26.77
CA ARG A 145 -6.84 26.69 -26.12
C ARG A 145 -7.35 25.31 -26.56
N ASP A 146 -6.97 24.84 -27.74
CA ASP A 146 -7.42 23.57 -28.31
C ASP A 146 -6.99 22.38 -27.44
N LEU A 147 -5.90 22.53 -26.67
CA LEU A 147 -5.45 21.54 -25.69
C LEU A 147 -6.51 21.22 -24.63
N LEU A 148 -7.41 22.16 -24.30
CA LEU A 148 -8.46 21.94 -23.31
C LEU A 148 -9.53 20.97 -23.83
N SER A 149 -9.85 21.01 -25.13
CA SER A 149 -10.86 20.16 -25.77
C SER A 149 -10.31 18.87 -26.39
N ALA A 150 -9.02 18.82 -26.74
CA ALA A 150 -8.41 17.68 -27.43
C ALA A 150 -8.40 16.39 -26.58
N ASN A 151 -9.15 15.38 -26.99
CA ASN A 151 -9.25 14.11 -26.27
C ASN A 151 -9.28 12.98 -27.30
N PRO A 152 -8.28 12.07 -27.32
CA PRO A 152 -8.31 10.95 -28.24
C PRO A 152 -9.41 9.97 -27.80
N ASP A 153 -10.20 9.46 -28.76
CA ASP A 153 -11.18 8.40 -28.50
C ASP A 153 -10.45 7.07 -28.25
N GLY A 154 -10.40 6.66 -26.98
CA GLY A 154 -9.72 5.43 -26.58
C GLY A 154 -8.21 5.60 -26.45
N VAL A 155 -7.43 4.85 -27.25
CA VAL A 155 -5.96 4.84 -27.20
C VAL A 155 -5.39 5.89 -28.15
N GLY A 156 -4.57 6.82 -27.64
CA GLY A 156 -3.91 7.82 -28.47
C GLY A 156 -3.04 8.84 -27.73
N ALA A 157 -2.43 9.74 -28.49
CA ALA A 157 -1.52 10.76 -28.00
C ALA A 157 -1.96 12.18 -28.36
N ILE A 158 -1.87 13.10 -27.39
CA ILE A 158 -2.00 14.54 -27.64
C ILE A 158 -0.61 15.16 -27.64
N ILE A 159 -0.28 15.88 -28.72
CA ILE A 159 1.01 16.54 -28.90
C ILE A 159 0.81 18.04 -28.78
N THR A 160 1.57 18.68 -27.90
CA THR A 160 1.46 20.10 -27.60
C THR A 160 2.83 20.77 -27.44
N THR A 161 2.83 22.08 -27.20
CA THR A 161 4.05 22.88 -27.05
C THR A 161 4.31 23.27 -25.60
N TYR A 162 5.58 23.52 -25.25
CA TYR A 162 5.97 24.02 -23.94
C TYR A 162 5.20 25.28 -23.51
N ASN A 163 4.94 26.22 -24.42
CA ASN A 163 4.14 27.40 -24.09
C ASN A 163 2.67 27.07 -23.83
N SER A 164 2.09 26.10 -24.54
CA SER A 164 0.71 25.65 -24.30
C SER A 164 0.60 24.91 -22.97
N ALA A 165 1.56 24.02 -22.68
CA ALA A 165 1.65 23.34 -21.39
C ALA A 165 1.75 24.35 -20.24
N ARG A 166 2.63 25.36 -20.34
CA ARG A 166 2.74 26.45 -19.34
C ARG A 166 1.40 27.14 -19.04
N LEU A 167 0.54 27.31 -20.04
CA LEU A 167 -0.70 28.10 -19.90
C LEU A 167 -1.93 27.27 -19.49
N TYR A 168 -1.94 25.97 -19.80
CA TYR A 168 -3.15 25.15 -19.74
C TYR A 168 -2.98 23.81 -19.01
N LEU A 169 -1.77 23.34 -18.71
CA LEU A 169 -1.56 22.01 -18.10
C LEU A 169 -2.31 21.83 -16.77
N GLU A 170 -2.26 22.85 -15.90
CA GLU A 170 -2.95 22.83 -14.60
C GLU A 170 -4.47 22.89 -14.72
N LYS A 171 -5.00 23.35 -15.87
CA LYS A 171 -6.45 23.46 -16.13
C LYS A 171 -7.07 22.16 -16.64
N LEU A 172 -6.23 21.18 -17.02
CA LEU A 172 -6.71 19.88 -17.45
C LEU A 172 -7.15 19.05 -16.23
N PRO A 173 -8.05 18.07 -16.37
CA PRO A 173 -8.29 17.05 -15.34
C PRO A 173 -7.01 16.28 -14.99
N ALA A 174 -6.83 15.92 -13.71
CA ALA A 174 -5.59 15.31 -13.20
C ALA A 174 -5.32 13.91 -13.76
N ASP A 175 -6.36 13.16 -14.10
CA ASP A 175 -6.36 11.79 -14.59
C ASP A 175 -6.52 11.69 -16.12
N ARG A 176 -6.43 12.83 -16.84
CA ARG A 176 -6.63 12.86 -18.29
C ARG A 176 -5.56 12.09 -19.07
N PHE A 177 -4.32 12.09 -18.59
CA PHE A 177 -3.19 11.49 -19.29
C PHE A 177 -2.36 10.66 -18.31
N GLU A 178 -1.99 9.45 -18.70
CA GLU A 178 -1.21 8.53 -17.87
C GLU A 178 0.29 8.70 -18.08
N LEU A 179 0.71 9.04 -19.32
CA LEU A 179 2.10 9.26 -19.69
C LEU A 179 2.36 10.72 -20.10
N LEU A 180 3.42 11.32 -19.55
CA LEU A 180 4.00 12.58 -20.02
C LEU A 180 5.33 12.33 -20.72
N ILE A 181 5.46 12.78 -21.97
CA ILE A 181 6.74 12.82 -22.69
C ILE A 181 7.18 14.28 -22.82
N LEU A 182 8.40 14.58 -22.39
CA LEU A 182 9.04 15.90 -22.50
C LEU A 182 10.20 15.80 -23.47
N ASP A 183 9.98 16.22 -24.71
CA ASP A 183 11.00 16.21 -25.77
C ASP A 183 11.81 17.51 -25.76
N GLU A 184 13.11 17.42 -25.97
CA GLU A 184 14.07 18.52 -25.73
C GLU A 184 14.02 19.07 -24.29
N ALA A 185 14.06 18.15 -23.33
CA ALA A 185 13.96 18.44 -21.91
C ALA A 185 15.04 19.38 -21.35
N HIS A 186 16.13 19.61 -22.09
CA HIS A 186 17.13 20.64 -21.77
C HIS A 186 16.51 22.05 -21.59
N LYS A 187 15.32 22.31 -22.15
CA LYS A 187 14.56 23.56 -21.93
C LYS A 187 14.11 23.76 -20.47
N LEU A 188 14.21 22.73 -19.63
CA LEU A 188 13.77 22.74 -18.23
C LEU A 188 14.92 22.74 -17.21
N ARG A 189 16.18 22.79 -17.66
CA ARG A 189 17.38 22.63 -16.81
C ARG A 189 17.70 23.81 -15.89
N ASN A 190 17.09 24.99 -16.11
CA ASN A 190 17.33 26.20 -15.33
C ASN A 190 16.31 26.37 -14.20
N LEU A 191 15.98 25.28 -13.50
CA LEU A 191 15.06 25.34 -12.36
C LEU A 191 15.78 25.86 -11.10
N TYR A 192 17.09 25.59 -11.00
CA TYR A 192 17.98 25.98 -9.92
C TYR A 192 19.25 26.66 -10.45
N GLY A 193 19.99 27.35 -9.57
CA GLY A 193 21.22 28.05 -9.96
C GLY A 193 20.98 29.28 -10.85
N THR A 194 19.77 29.84 -10.83
CA THR A 194 19.39 31.08 -11.53
C THR A 194 18.45 31.91 -10.66
N PRO A 195 18.58 33.26 -10.65
CA PRO A 195 17.74 34.12 -9.81
C PRO A 195 16.25 34.07 -10.20
N GLU A 196 15.94 33.89 -11.50
CA GLU A 196 14.56 33.78 -11.99
C GLU A 196 14.35 32.49 -12.82
N PRO A 197 13.78 31.43 -12.22
CA PRO A 197 13.54 30.18 -12.95
C PRO A 197 12.45 30.34 -14.01
N PRO A 198 12.54 29.66 -15.16
CA PRO A 198 11.50 29.72 -16.19
C PRO A 198 10.16 29.21 -15.68
N LYS A 199 9.09 30.01 -15.87
CA LYS A 199 7.71 29.65 -15.46
C LYS A 199 7.25 28.28 -16.00
N VAL A 200 7.68 27.90 -17.20
CA VAL A 200 7.34 26.58 -17.76
C VAL A 200 7.92 25.42 -16.96
N ALA A 201 9.16 25.55 -16.47
CA ALA A 201 9.81 24.55 -15.64
C ALA A 201 9.11 24.43 -14.28
N GLN A 202 8.70 25.56 -13.70
CA GLN A 202 7.92 25.59 -12.46
C GLN A 202 6.56 24.89 -12.61
N VAL A 203 5.80 25.18 -13.68
CA VAL A 203 4.48 24.54 -13.94
C VAL A 203 4.62 23.04 -14.14
N ILE A 204 5.63 22.59 -14.91
CA ILE A 204 5.88 21.16 -15.11
C ILE A 204 6.25 20.50 -13.78
N ARG A 205 7.15 21.10 -13.00
CA ARG A 205 7.53 20.60 -11.67
C ARG A 205 6.32 20.47 -10.74
N SER A 206 5.47 21.49 -10.66
CA SER A 206 4.23 21.47 -9.85
C SER A 206 3.27 20.37 -10.30
N SER A 207 3.14 20.17 -11.62
CA SER A 207 2.29 19.13 -12.19
C SER A 207 2.81 17.72 -11.87
N LEU A 208 4.14 17.53 -11.89
CA LEU A 208 4.80 16.29 -11.48
C LEU A 208 4.66 16.06 -9.97
N ALA A 209 4.80 17.10 -9.15
CA ALA A 209 4.63 17.03 -7.70
C ALA A 209 3.21 16.64 -7.30
N ALA A 210 2.22 17.08 -8.07
CA ALA A 210 0.82 16.70 -7.92
C ALA A 210 0.51 15.26 -8.42
N ARG A 211 1.53 14.51 -8.89
CA ARG A 211 1.42 13.12 -9.38
C ARG A 211 0.31 12.92 -10.41
N ARG A 212 0.18 13.88 -11.33
CA ARG A 212 -0.84 13.85 -12.40
C ARG A 212 -0.56 12.81 -13.49
N PHE A 213 0.66 12.28 -13.54
CA PHE A 213 1.07 11.31 -14.55
C PHE A 213 1.61 10.07 -13.84
N ARG A 214 1.16 8.89 -14.30
CA ARG A 214 1.65 7.59 -13.84
C ARG A 214 3.04 7.30 -14.38
N PHE A 215 3.33 7.80 -15.59
CA PHE A 215 4.57 7.57 -16.34
C PHE A 215 5.15 8.89 -16.84
N VAL A 216 6.48 9.04 -16.81
CA VAL A 216 7.19 10.23 -17.28
C VAL A 216 8.44 9.84 -18.08
N LEU A 217 8.56 10.35 -19.30
CA LEU A 217 9.73 10.13 -20.14
C LEU A 217 10.30 11.48 -20.56
N MET A 218 11.56 11.75 -20.21
CA MET A 218 12.26 12.96 -20.63
C MET A 218 13.26 12.58 -21.72
N LEU A 219 13.30 13.33 -22.81
CA LEU A 219 14.20 13.11 -23.94
C LEU A 219 15.09 14.33 -24.10
N THR A 220 16.40 14.14 -24.17
CA THR A 220 17.35 15.21 -24.49
C THR A 220 18.58 14.63 -25.18
N ALA A 221 19.28 15.44 -25.98
CA ALA A 221 20.63 15.07 -26.45
C ALA A 221 21.72 15.61 -25.50
N THR A 222 21.46 16.77 -24.88
CA THR A 222 22.43 17.51 -24.08
C THR A 222 21.90 17.67 -22.64
N PRO A 223 22.16 16.69 -21.74
CA PRO A 223 21.63 16.74 -20.37
C PRO A 223 22.34 17.78 -19.49
N ILE A 224 23.58 18.15 -19.82
CA ILE A 224 24.38 19.20 -19.17
C ILE A 224 24.84 20.15 -20.26
N GLN A 225 24.78 21.46 -20.02
CA GLN A 225 25.46 22.42 -20.89
C GLN A 225 26.74 22.96 -20.28
N ASN A 226 26.72 23.35 -19.00
CA ASN A 226 27.91 23.91 -18.34
C ASN A 226 27.90 23.84 -16.83
N ARG A 227 26.75 23.53 -16.21
CA ARG A 227 26.59 23.66 -14.76
C ARG A 227 26.05 22.37 -14.18
N LEU A 228 26.60 21.99 -13.03
CA LEU A 228 26.10 20.89 -12.21
C LEU A 228 24.62 21.10 -11.82
N TRP A 229 24.15 22.35 -11.79
CA TRP A 229 22.75 22.72 -11.59
C TRP A 229 21.80 22.20 -12.68
N ASP A 230 22.29 21.97 -13.90
CA ASP A 230 21.47 21.48 -15.01
C ASP A 230 20.94 20.07 -14.70
N LEU A 231 21.84 19.17 -14.28
CA LEU A 231 21.47 17.83 -13.83
C LEU A 231 20.68 17.84 -12.54
N TYR A 232 21.03 18.72 -11.59
CA TYR A 232 20.26 18.85 -10.36
C TYR A 232 18.79 19.16 -10.66
N SER A 233 18.54 20.06 -11.62
CA SER A 233 17.19 20.43 -12.07
C SER A 233 16.45 19.29 -12.77
N LEU A 234 17.11 18.58 -13.70
CA LEU A 234 16.48 17.46 -14.40
C LEU A 234 16.20 16.28 -13.46
N VAL A 235 17.13 15.97 -12.54
CA VAL A 235 16.93 14.93 -11.52
C VAL A 235 15.86 15.34 -10.52
N ASP A 236 15.77 16.62 -10.13
CA ASP A 236 14.66 17.12 -9.30
C ASP A 236 13.31 16.82 -9.94
N LEU A 237 13.12 17.13 -11.23
CA LEU A 237 11.87 16.83 -11.94
C LEU A 237 11.51 15.33 -11.90
N LEU A 238 12.50 14.45 -12.14
CA LEU A 238 12.29 12.99 -12.11
C LEU A 238 12.00 12.48 -10.70
N THR A 239 12.72 12.97 -9.69
CA THR A 239 12.52 12.57 -8.29
C THR A 239 11.19 13.05 -7.76
N VAL A 240 10.77 14.27 -8.10
CA VAL A 240 9.45 14.82 -7.78
C VAL A 240 8.33 14.01 -8.44
N ALA A 241 8.51 13.58 -9.70
CA ALA A 241 7.57 12.68 -10.36
C ALA A 241 7.44 11.31 -9.67
N ARG A 242 8.55 10.76 -9.14
CA ARG A 242 8.53 9.55 -8.28
C ARG A 242 8.01 9.84 -6.86
N GLY A 243 7.99 11.11 -6.46
CA GLY A 243 7.63 11.58 -5.12
C GLY A 243 8.72 11.32 -4.07
N HIS A 244 9.98 11.36 -4.49
CA HIS A 244 11.17 11.24 -3.65
C HIS A 244 11.67 12.60 -3.16
N GLU A 245 12.72 12.57 -2.34
CA GLU A 245 13.62 13.70 -2.20
C GLU A 245 14.70 13.64 -3.29
N ASN A 246 15.25 14.80 -3.65
CA ASN A 246 16.36 14.82 -4.58
C ASN A 246 17.57 14.12 -3.94
N PRO A 247 18.13 13.04 -4.53
CA PRO A 247 19.23 12.26 -3.96
C PRO A 247 20.52 13.08 -3.80
N PHE A 248 20.61 14.22 -4.49
CA PHE A 248 21.67 15.20 -4.30
C PHE A 248 21.54 16.04 -3.01
N GLY A 249 20.41 15.94 -2.31
CA GLY A 249 20.05 16.77 -1.17
C GLY A 249 19.43 18.10 -1.59
N ASN A 250 19.31 19.02 -0.63
CA ASN A 250 18.91 20.40 -0.93
C ASN A 250 20.05 21.17 -1.63
N GLU A 251 19.75 22.36 -2.18
CA GLU A 251 20.71 23.17 -2.93
C GLU A 251 22.03 23.43 -2.17
N GLY A 252 21.95 23.68 -0.85
CA GLY A 252 23.12 23.92 -0.02
C GLY A 252 23.98 22.66 0.18
N GLN A 253 23.34 21.51 0.39
CA GLN A 253 24.01 20.22 0.51
C GLN A 253 24.66 19.80 -0.81
N PHE A 254 23.95 19.97 -1.92
CA PHE A 254 24.46 19.68 -3.26
C PHE A 254 25.72 20.50 -3.56
N ALA A 255 25.66 21.81 -3.34
CA ALA A 255 26.80 22.69 -3.54
C ALA A 255 27.98 22.32 -2.65
N ARG A 256 27.75 22.05 -1.36
CA ARG A 256 28.82 21.67 -0.44
C ARG A 256 29.46 20.33 -0.81
N ARG A 257 28.69 19.35 -1.28
CA ARG A 257 29.14 17.97 -1.49
C ARG A 257 29.75 17.75 -2.87
N PHE A 258 29.20 18.35 -3.92
CA PHE A 258 29.56 18.02 -5.30
C PHE A 258 30.23 19.17 -6.05
N ILE A 259 29.92 20.43 -5.74
CA ILE A 259 30.49 21.58 -6.45
C ILE A 259 31.88 21.91 -5.87
N ALA A 260 32.90 21.89 -6.74
CA ALA A 260 34.21 22.45 -6.46
C ALA A 260 34.25 23.92 -6.93
N GLY A 261 34.68 24.82 -6.04
CA GLY A 261 34.80 26.25 -6.35
C GLY A 261 33.50 27.03 -6.18
N ASP A 262 33.23 27.92 -7.13
CA ASP A 262 32.12 28.88 -7.07
C ASP A 262 30.74 28.21 -7.21
N ARG A 263 29.82 28.55 -6.30
CA ARG A 263 28.48 27.95 -6.23
C ARG A 263 27.57 28.40 -7.38
N GLU A 264 27.71 29.62 -7.88
CA GLU A 264 26.86 30.15 -8.93
C GLU A 264 27.28 29.61 -10.30
N GLN A 265 28.59 29.49 -10.52
CA GLN A 265 29.14 28.90 -11.74
C GLN A 265 29.02 27.39 -11.77
N ALA A 266 29.29 26.70 -10.65
CA ALA A 266 29.07 25.27 -10.44
C ALA A 266 29.50 24.36 -11.59
N ARG A 267 30.73 24.50 -12.08
CA ARG A 267 31.21 23.75 -13.27
C ARG A 267 32.07 22.55 -12.95
N GLN A 268 32.71 22.56 -11.79
CA GLN A 268 33.68 21.54 -11.43
C GLN A 268 33.08 20.61 -10.40
N LEU A 269 33.17 19.31 -10.67
CA LEU A 269 32.81 18.27 -9.73
C LEU A 269 33.99 18.01 -8.79
N LYS A 270 33.71 17.86 -7.49
CA LYS A 270 34.72 17.40 -6.54
C LYS A 270 35.18 15.98 -6.90
N PRO A 271 36.49 15.72 -7.10
CA PRO A 271 37.00 14.41 -7.50
C PRO A 271 36.55 13.28 -6.56
N GLU A 272 36.57 13.52 -5.25
CA GLU A 272 36.15 12.57 -4.22
C GLU A 272 34.65 12.25 -4.24
N ALA A 273 33.83 13.09 -4.87
CA ALA A 273 32.39 12.91 -4.98
C ALA A 273 31.95 12.35 -6.34
N ALA A 274 32.88 12.11 -7.27
CA ALA A 274 32.57 11.76 -8.65
C ALA A 274 31.81 10.44 -8.79
N GLU A 275 32.24 9.40 -8.09
CA GLU A 275 31.58 8.09 -8.13
C GLU A 275 30.17 8.13 -7.55
N ALA A 276 30.01 8.80 -6.41
CA ALA A 276 28.70 9.02 -5.79
C ALA A 276 27.76 9.83 -6.70
N PHE A 277 28.30 10.84 -7.39
CA PHE A 277 27.54 11.65 -8.34
C PHE A 277 27.05 10.81 -9.53
N ARG A 278 27.94 10.03 -10.16
CA ARG A 278 27.59 9.15 -11.29
C ARG A 278 26.54 8.12 -10.89
N SER A 279 26.71 7.46 -9.75
CA SER A 279 25.75 6.47 -9.22
C SER A 279 24.35 7.05 -9.11
N ILE A 280 24.22 8.29 -8.61
CA ILE A 280 22.95 9.00 -8.54
C ILE A 280 22.39 9.27 -9.94
N VAL A 281 23.17 9.88 -10.85
CA VAL A 281 22.71 10.22 -12.21
C VAL A 281 22.24 8.98 -12.96
N TYR A 282 23.00 7.88 -12.88
CA TYR A 282 22.66 6.62 -13.52
C TYR A 282 21.38 5.98 -12.98
N GLY A 283 20.94 6.26 -11.76
CA GLY A 283 19.63 5.82 -11.26
C GLY A 283 18.42 6.43 -12.01
N TYR A 284 18.62 7.54 -12.72
CA TYR A 284 17.55 8.32 -13.37
C TYR A 284 17.75 8.50 -14.87
N MET A 285 18.99 8.48 -15.36
CA MET A 285 19.36 8.71 -16.75
C MET A 285 19.84 7.44 -17.44
N SER A 286 19.45 7.25 -18.70
CA SER A 286 20.05 6.31 -19.65
C SER A 286 20.69 7.13 -20.76
N ARG A 287 21.95 6.81 -21.11
CA ARG A 287 22.72 7.53 -22.14
C ARG A 287 23.47 6.51 -22.97
N VAL A 288 23.43 6.67 -24.28
CA VAL A 288 24.28 5.95 -25.23
C VAL A 288 24.93 6.96 -26.16
N ARG A 289 26.25 6.89 -26.30
CA ARG A 289 27.01 7.73 -27.24
C ARG A 289 27.06 7.09 -28.62
N ARG A 290 27.26 7.89 -29.67
CA ARG A 290 27.39 7.39 -31.05
C ARG A 290 28.57 6.42 -31.21
N GLY A 291 29.69 6.68 -30.54
CA GLY A 291 30.87 5.81 -30.56
C GLY A 291 30.60 4.44 -29.95
N ASP A 292 29.83 4.40 -28.87
CA ASP A 292 29.52 3.17 -28.11
C ASP A 292 28.42 2.34 -28.81
N ALA A 293 27.53 3.01 -29.56
CA ALA A 293 26.44 2.35 -30.26
C ALA A 293 26.90 1.36 -31.35
N LYS A 294 28.14 1.47 -31.84
CA LYS A 294 28.72 0.63 -32.92
C LYS A 294 27.84 0.60 -34.19
N LEU A 295 27.18 1.71 -34.49
CA LEU A 295 26.31 1.86 -35.65
C LEU A 295 27.01 2.60 -36.79
N HIS A 296 26.68 2.26 -38.04
CA HIS A 296 27.23 2.92 -39.21
C HIS A 296 26.52 4.25 -39.50
N PHE A 297 27.27 5.35 -39.54
CA PHE A 297 26.79 6.66 -40.00
C PHE A 297 27.49 7.01 -41.32
N PRO A 298 26.85 7.79 -42.22
CA PRO A 298 27.54 8.31 -43.40
C PRO A 298 28.75 9.16 -43.02
N ASP A 299 29.87 9.00 -43.72
CA ASP A 299 31.01 9.88 -43.53
C ASP A 299 30.69 11.29 -44.02
N ARG A 300 31.20 12.30 -43.33
CA ARG A 300 31.01 13.69 -43.73
C ARG A 300 32.24 14.25 -44.44
N LYS A 301 32.03 14.90 -45.58
CA LYS A 301 33.07 15.62 -46.33
C LYS A 301 32.82 17.12 -46.23
N VAL A 302 33.53 17.77 -45.32
CA VAL A 302 33.43 19.22 -45.10
C VAL A 302 34.34 19.96 -46.07
N GLN A 303 33.77 20.88 -46.85
CA GLN A 303 34.47 21.65 -47.88
C GLN A 303 34.16 23.15 -47.77
N LEU A 304 35.17 23.97 -48.04
CA LEU A 304 35.04 25.42 -48.20
C LEU A 304 34.74 25.71 -49.68
N HIS A 305 33.56 26.24 -49.97
CA HIS A 305 33.18 26.67 -51.32
C HIS A 305 33.49 28.17 -51.48
N ARG A 306 34.71 28.46 -51.92
CA ARG A 306 35.21 29.82 -52.11
C ARG A 306 34.61 30.45 -53.36
N VAL A 307 34.05 31.65 -53.20
CA VAL A 307 33.52 32.45 -54.30
C VAL A 307 34.22 33.81 -54.34
N GLN A 308 34.50 34.30 -55.55
CA GLN A 308 35.17 35.59 -55.72
C GLN A 308 34.17 36.73 -55.47
N PRO A 309 34.44 37.68 -54.55
CA PRO A 309 33.54 38.79 -54.28
C PRO A 309 33.44 39.72 -55.49
N THR A 310 32.25 40.25 -55.73
CA THR A 310 32.03 41.29 -56.75
C THR A 310 32.55 42.66 -56.28
N PRO A 311 32.86 43.60 -57.19
CA PRO A 311 33.24 44.96 -56.80
C PRO A 311 32.21 45.66 -55.92
N ALA A 312 30.92 45.44 -56.18
CA ALA A 312 29.82 45.98 -55.37
C ALA A 312 29.80 45.39 -53.95
N GLU A 313 30.10 44.10 -53.77
CA GLU A 313 30.21 43.49 -52.43
C GLU A 313 31.40 44.04 -51.65
N LEU A 314 32.55 44.28 -52.30
CA LEU A 314 33.71 44.92 -51.67
C LEU A 314 33.38 46.37 -51.24
N GLU A 315 32.62 47.09 -52.06
CA GLU A 315 32.10 48.42 -51.72
C GLU A 315 31.17 48.37 -50.51
N LEU A 316 30.23 47.41 -50.46
CA LEU A 316 29.35 47.20 -49.30
C LEU A 316 30.13 46.95 -48.01
N ILE A 317 31.15 46.08 -48.07
CA ILE A 317 32.03 45.80 -46.92
C ILE A 317 32.72 47.08 -46.45
N ALA A 318 33.22 47.91 -47.37
CA ALA A 318 33.87 49.18 -47.03
C ALA A 318 32.90 50.21 -46.42
N ILE A 319 31.67 50.29 -46.90
CA ILE A 319 30.62 51.15 -46.33
C ILE A 319 30.27 50.71 -44.91
N VAL A 320 30.04 49.40 -44.71
CA VAL A 320 29.73 48.84 -43.38
C VAL A 320 30.90 49.04 -42.41
N ALA A 321 32.15 48.82 -42.84
CA ALA A 321 33.33 49.02 -42.01
C ALA A 321 33.41 50.43 -41.42
N LYS A 322 33.04 51.46 -42.19
CA LYS A 322 33.01 52.87 -41.73
C LYS A 322 31.83 53.17 -40.81
N GLY A 323 30.65 52.61 -41.09
CA GLY A 323 29.41 52.94 -40.37
C GLY A 323 29.22 52.18 -39.06
N ILE A 324 29.81 50.99 -38.92
CA ILE A 324 29.53 50.07 -37.81
C ILE A 324 30.19 50.47 -36.48
N GLU A 325 31.29 51.24 -36.51
CA GLU A 325 32.09 51.57 -35.33
C GLU A 325 31.31 52.33 -34.25
N LYS A 326 30.38 53.21 -34.67
CA LYS A 326 29.64 54.08 -33.76
C LYS A 326 28.40 53.43 -33.14
N LEU A 327 28.13 52.17 -33.50
CA LEU A 327 26.92 51.46 -33.10
C LEU A 327 27.14 50.62 -31.85
N ASN A 328 26.06 50.39 -31.10
CA ASN A 328 26.12 49.50 -29.93
C ASN A 328 26.37 48.04 -30.34
N ARG A 329 26.85 47.24 -29.38
CA ARG A 329 27.21 45.81 -29.56
C ARG A 329 26.17 45.02 -30.35
N LEU A 330 24.90 45.12 -29.95
CA LEU A 330 23.82 44.30 -30.50
C LEU A 330 23.49 44.69 -31.94
N ALA A 331 23.55 45.99 -32.25
CA ALA A 331 23.44 46.52 -33.61
C ALA A 331 24.59 46.04 -34.50
N GLN A 332 25.83 46.01 -33.99
CA GLN A 332 26.98 45.52 -34.75
C GLN A 332 26.83 44.03 -35.11
N ILE A 333 26.48 43.17 -34.16
CA ILE A 333 26.27 41.74 -34.41
C ILE A 333 25.18 41.54 -35.47
N GLY A 334 24.05 42.24 -35.33
CA GLY A 334 22.93 42.14 -36.27
C GLY A 334 23.32 42.53 -37.70
N ILE A 335 24.10 43.60 -37.87
CA ILE A 335 24.60 44.05 -39.18
C ILE A 335 25.61 43.06 -39.76
N LEU A 336 26.59 42.59 -38.97
CA LEU A 336 27.62 41.67 -39.44
C LEU A 336 27.02 40.33 -39.87
N GLN A 337 26.09 39.76 -39.08
CA GLN A 337 25.39 38.54 -39.46
C GLN A 337 24.55 38.72 -40.74
N ALA A 338 23.94 39.89 -40.94
CA ALA A 338 23.18 40.18 -42.14
C ALA A 338 24.08 40.36 -43.37
N LEU A 339 25.23 41.06 -43.21
CA LEU A 339 26.27 41.21 -44.23
C LEU A 339 26.80 39.84 -44.68
N THR A 340 27.04 38.93 -43.73
CA THR A 340 27.49 37.56 -44.07
C THR A 340 26.42 36.71 -44.75
N SER A 341 25.14 37.09 -44.62
CA SER A 341 24.04 36.32 -45.17
C SER A 341 23.78 36.68 -46.63
N SER A 342 23.39 37.92 -46.91
CA SER A 342 23.24 38.42 -48.28
C SER A 342 23.15 39.95 -48.31
N PRO A 343 23.45 40.59 -49.46
CA PRO A 343 23.25 42.03 -49.64
C PRO A 343 21.81 42.49 -49.33
N HIS A 344 20.81 41.67 -49.71
CA HIS A 344 19.40 41.92 -49.43
C HIS A 344 19.08 41.85 -47.93
N ALA A 345 19.61 40.86 -47.21
CA ALA A 345 19.45 40.75 -45.77
C ALA A 345 20.09 41.94 -45.04
N LEU A 346 21.26 42.39 -45.49
CA LEU A 346 21.91 43.59 -44.95
C LEU A 346 21.05 44.84 -45.17
N SER A 347 20.56 45.07 -46.40
CA SER A 347 19.69 46.21 -46.69
C SER A 347 18.42 46.18 -45.83
N ALA A 348 17.77 45.01 -45.69
CA ALA A 348 16.56 44.89 -44.87
C ALA A 348 16.82 45.12 -43.38
N GLN A 349 17.96 44.63 -42.86
CA GLN A 349 18.37 44.87 -41.48
C GLN A 349 18.59 46.36 -41.22
N LEU A 350 19.29 47.06 -42.13
CA LEU A 350 19.53 48.50 -42.00
C LEU A 350 18.24 49.32 -42.17
N ASP A 351 17.36 48.96 -43.09
CA ASP A 351 16.05 49.61 -43.27
C ASP A 351 15.17 49.49 -42.02
N ASN A 352 15.21 48.34 -41.35
CA ASN A 352 14.50 48.15 -40.08
C ASN A 352 15.14 48.97 -38.95
N MET A 353 16.47 49.06 -38.92
CA MET A 353 17.20 49.86 -37.93
C MET A 353 16.98 51.36 -38.15
N GLU A 354 16.90 51.83 -39.39
CA GLU A 354 16.54 53.20 -39.75
C GLU A 354 15.11 53.52 -39.30
N ARG A 355 14.14 52.65 -39.63
CA ARG A 355 12.74 52.80 -39.20
C ARG A 355 12.58 52.87 -37.68
N ASN A 356 13.42 52.12 -36.95
CA ASN A 356 13.43 52.11 -35.49
C ASN A 356 14.31 53.24 -34.89
N GLY A 357 14.88 54.13 -35.70
CA GLY A 357 15.73 55.24 -35.25
C GLY A 357 17.09 54.84 -34.68
N THR A 358 17.55 53.61 -34.95
CA THR A 358 18.83 53.07 -34.45
C THR A 358 20.03 53.57 -35.25
N ILE A 359 19.84 53.92 -36.53
CA ILE A 359 20.86 54.46 -37.44
C ILE A 359 20.30 55.65 -38.24
N GLY A 360 21.18 56.51 -38.75
CA GLY A 360 20.80 57.62 -39.62
C GLY A 360 20.45 57.19 -41.07
N PRO A 361 19.64 57.99 -41.79
CA PRO A 361 19.18 57.66 -43.14
C PRO A 361 20.32 57.57 -44.16
N ASP A 362 21.42 58.32 -43.97
CA ASP A 362 22.57 58.33 -44.88
C ASP A 362 23.28 56.96 -44.94
N PHE A 363 23.40 56.27 -43.80
CA PHE A 363 24.07 54.97 -43.74
C PHE A 363 23.23 53.87 -44.41
N ALA A 364 21.92 53.83 -44.13
CA ALA A 364 20.99 52.92 -44.79
C ALA A 364 20.87 53.24 -46.29
N GLY A 365 20.80 54.51 -46.66
CA GLY A 365 20.73 54.99 -48.05
C GLY A 365 21.94 54.58 -48.88
N ALA A 366 23.15 54.71 -48.34
CA ALA A 366 24.39 54.31 -49.02
C ALA A 366 24.49 52.80 -49.29
N VAL A 367 24.01 51.96 -48.37
CA VAL A 367 23.95 50.51 -48.61
C VAL A 367 22.86 50.18 -49.64
N ARG A 368 21.69 50.80 -49.52
CA ARG A 368 20.55 50.55 -50.40
C ARG A 368 20.83 50.90 -51.85
N SER A 369 21.59 51.97 -52.11
CA SER A 369 21.98 52.35 -53.48
C SER A 369 22.85 51.30 -54.14
N VAL A 370 23.84 50.76 -53.44
CA VAL A 370 24.72 49.69 -53.95
C VAL A 370 23.92 48.41 -54.17
N VAL A 371 23.11 47.98 -53.19
CA VAL A 371 22.30 46.75 -53.32
C VAL A 371 21.31 46.81 -54.49
N ARG A 372 20.67 47.96 -54.74
CA ARG A 372 19.76 48.14 -55.90
C ARG A 372 20.47 48.01 -57.25
N GLY A 373 21.76 48.31 -57.31
CA GLY A 373 22.58 48.17 -58.52
C GLY A 373 23.06 46.74 -58.78
N MET A 374 22.86 45.82 -57.83
CA MET A 374 23.29 44.43 -57.95
C MET A 374 22.22 43.56 -58.62
N THR A 375 22.59 42.82 -59.66
CA THR A 375 21.71 41.82 -60.30
C THR A 375 21.82 40.46 -59.61
N THR A 376 23.05 40.01 -59.34
CA THR A 376 23.34 38.74 -58.65
C THR A 376 24.51 38.93 -57.68
N SER A 377 24.51 38.23 -56.54
CA SER A 377 25.64 38.22 -55.59
C SER A 377 26.62 37.08 -55.89
N ALA A 378 27.88 37.23 -55.46
CA ALA A 378 28.91 36.20 -55.70
C ALA A 378 28.53 34.83 -55.14
N LYS A 379 27.83 34.82 -53.99
CA LYS A 379 27.36 33.58 -53.35
C LYS A 379 26.24 32.89 -54.13
N LEU A 380 25.32 33.64 -54.74
CA LEU A 380 24.27 33.07 -55.60
C LEU A 380 24.88 32.46 -56.86
N ASP A 381 25.80 33.16 -57.53
CA ASP A 381 26.53 32.61 -58.67
C ASP A 381 27.35 31.38 -58.30
N GLY A 382 27.97 31.40 -57.12
CA GLY A 382 28.67 30.25 -56.55
C GLY A 382 27.76 29.04 -56.31
N LEU A 383 26.56 29.26 -55.79
CA LEU A 383 25.55 28.23 -55.59
C LEU A 383 25.04 27.67 -56.92
N GLY A 384 24.80 28.52 -57.92
CA GLY A 384 24.40 28.11 -59.27
C GLY A 384 25.46 27.25 -59.97
N ARG A 385 26.74 27.62 -59.86
CA ARG A 385 27.86 26.79 -60.37
C ARG A 385 27.95 25.45 -59.65
N LEU A 386 27.80 25.44 -58.33
CA LEU A 386 27.79 24.20 -57.54
C LEU A 386 26.66 23.26 -57.96
N ILE A 387 25.44 23.76 -58.13
CA ILE A 387 24.31 22.94 -58.57
C ILE A 387 24.53 22.40 -59.99
N THR A 388 25.12 23.21 -60.88
CA THR A 388 25.49 22.77 -62.23
C THR A 388 26.50 21.62 -62.19
N GLN A 389 27.50 21.70 -61.32
CA GLN A 389 28.45 20.61 -61.07
C GLN A 389 27.75 19.35 -60.52
N LEU A 390 26.89 19.50 -59.50
CA LEU A 390 26.16 18.36 -58.92
C LEU A 390 25.24 17.66 -59.93
N LYS A 391 24.57 18.43 -60.81
CA LYS A 391 23.76 17.89 -61.91
C LYS A 391 24.60 17.07 -62.88
N HIS A 392 25.84 17.48 -63.13
CA HIS A 392 26.74 16.79 -64.05
C HIS A 392 27.33 15.51 -63.42
N GLU A 393 27.77 15.59 -62.16
CA GLU A 393 28.38 14.47 -61.44
C GLU A 393 27.37 13.38 -61.07
N ASN A 394 26.13 13.74 -60.74
CA ASN A 394 25.17 12.78 -60.20
C ASN A 394 23.69 13.12 -60.56
N PRO A 395 23.31 13.10 -61.84
CA PRO A 395 22.05 13.64 -62.36
C PRO A 395 20.79 13.06 -61.70
N ASP A 396 20.80 11.77 -61.34
CA ASP A 396 19.60 11.08 -60.87
C ASP A 396 19.43 11.06 -59.35
N SER A 397 20.51 11.29 -58.58
CA SER A 397 20.51 11.06 -57.13
C SER A 397 20.72 12.30 -56.27
N TRP A 398 21.19 13.42 -56.84
CA TRP A 398 21.52 14.61 -56.06
C TRP A 398 20.29 15.25 -55.41
N ARG A 399 20.42 15.55 -54.12
CA ARG A 399 19.41 16.25 -53.32
C ARG A 399 20.12 17.19 -52.35
N LEU A 400 19.83 18.48 -52.49
CA LEU A 400 20.54 19.56 -51.83
C LEU A 400 19.67 20.24 -50.76
N VAL A 401 20.23 20.48 -49.58
CA VAL A 401 19.65 21.34 -48.55
C VAL A 401 20.53 22.55 -48.35
N VAL A 402 19.97 23.74 -48.54
CA VAL A 402 20.63 25.02 -48.33
C VAL A 402 20.12 25.64 -47.02
N PHE A 403 21.00 25.88 -46.06
CA PHE A 403 20.67 26.54 -44.80
C PHE A 403 21.06 28.02 -44.83
N THR A 404 20.19 28.87 -44.31
CA THR A 404 20.43 30.31 -44.09
C THR A 404 19.79 30.81 -42.79
N GLY A 405 20.40 31.80 -42.14
CA GLY A 405 19.84 32.45 -40.94
C GLY A 405 18.72 33.46 -41.24
N ARG A 406 18.62 33.97 -42.47
CA ARG A 406 17.75 35.12 -42.81
C ARG A 406 16.67 34.74 -43.81
N ARG A 407 15.46 35.28 -43.62
CA ARG A 407 14.31 35.00 -44.51
C ARG A 407 14.49 35.69 -45.85
N GLU A 408 15.07 36.89 -45.83
CA GLU A 408 15.38 37.68 -47.01
C GLU A 408 16.32 36.90 -47.93
N THR A 409 17.38 36.32 -47.36
CA THR A 409 18.32 35.45 -48.09
C THR A 409 17.63 34.19 -48.63
N GLN A 410 16.75 33.55 -47.87
CA GLN A 410 15.96 32.40 -48.35
C GLN A 410 15.13 32.77 -49.58
N THR A 411 14.44 33.92 -49.55
CA THR A 411 13.65 34.40 -50.70
C THR A 411 14.53 34.65 -51.91
N THR A 412 15.67 35.33 -51.74
CA THR A 412 16.60 35.60 -52.86
C THR A 412 17.16 34.31 -53.46
N ILE A 413 17.52 33.32 -52.64
CA ILE A 413 17.98 32.01 -53.14
C ILE A 413 16.86 31.31 -53.90
N GLN A 414 15.63 31.35 -53.39
CA GLN A 414 14.48 30.74 -54.05
C GLN A 414 14.26 31.35 -55.44
N GLU A 415 14.11 32.67 -55.52
CA GLU A 415 13.88 33.39 -56.78
C GLU A 415 14.99 33.13 -57.79
N PHE A 416 16.24 33.16 -57.34
CA PHE A 416 17.40 32.87 -58.17
C PHE A 416 17.36 31.45 -58.74
N LEU A 417 17.14 30.44 -57.91
CA LEU A 417 17.13 29.03 -58.35
C LEU A 417 15.92 28.69 -59.22
N GLU A 418 14.74 29.23 -58.90
CA GLU A 418 13.53 29.06 -59.72
C GLU A 418 13.69 29.73 -61.10
N GLY A 419 14.34 30.90 -61.15
CA GLY A 419 14.72 31.56 -62.40
C GLY A 419 15.67 30.73 -63.28
N HIS A 420 16.42 29.80 -62.68
CA HIS A 420 17.27 28.82 -63.37
C HIS A 420 16.56 27.48 -63.66
N GLY A 421 15.22 27.45 -63.56
CA GLY A 421 14.40 26.29 -63.90
C GLY A 421 14.44 25.15 -62.86
N LEU A 422 14.81 25.44 -61.61
CA LEU A 422 14.78 24.46 -60.52
C LEU A 422 13.51 24.57 -59.69
N THR A 423 12.97 23.42 -59.27
CA THR A 423 11.90 23.36 -58.28
C THR A 423 12.50 23.40 -56.87
N VAL A 424 12.17 24.44 -56.10
CA VAL A 424 12.72 24.68 -54.76
C VAL A 424 11.64 24.51 -53.69
N GLY A 425 11.96 23.73 -52.66
CA GLY A 425 11.15 23.59 -51.47
C GLY A 425 11.57 24.57 -50.38
N ILE A 426 10.62 25.13 -49.64
CA ILE A 426 10.89 26.09 -48.56
C ILE A 426 10.53 25.52 -47.20
N ILE A 427 11.49 25.62 -46.27
CA ILE A 427 11.30 25.28 -44.85
C ILE A 427 11.63 26.52 -44.00
N ASN A 428 10.65 26.99 -43.22
CA ASN A 428 10.85 28.10 -42.27
C ASN A 428 9.81 28.04 -41.16
N GLY A 429 9.91 28.90 -40.14
CA GLY A 429 9.05 28.89 -38.95
C GLY A 429 7.58 29.28 -39.17
N THR A 430 7.12 29.53 -40.41
CA THR A 430 5.77 30.02 -40.67
C THR A 430 4.68 28.95 -40.60
N SER A 431 4.96 27.71 -41.05
CA SER A 431 3.97 26.62 -41.05
C SER A 431 4.63 25.24 -41.00
N GLY A 432 4.34 24.47 -39.96
CA GLY A 432 4.82 23.10 -39.83
C GLY A 432 4.20 22.14 -40.86
N ALA A 433 2.92 22.31 -41.19
CA ALA A 433 2.23 21.48 -42.18
C ALA A 433 2.82 21.65 -43.59
N ARG A 434 3.07 22.91 -44.01
CA ARG A 434 3.75 23.19 -45.29
C ARG A 434 5.16 22.61 -45.30
N ASN A 435 5.90 22.74 -44.19
CA ASN A 435 7.24 22.16 -44.11
C ASN A 435 7.19 20.63 -44.31
N GLN A 436 6.22 19.93 -43.73
CA GLN A 436 6.04 18.49 -43.96
C GLN A 436 5.66 18.13 -45.40
N GLU A 437 4.78 18.89 -46.03
CA GLU A 437 4.47 18.72 -47.46
C GLU A 437 5.73 18.87 -48.33
N THR A 438 6.53 19.92 -48.08
CA THR A 438 7.82 20.14 -48.74
C THR A 438 8.75 18.94 -48.56
N ILE A 439 8.86 18.41 -47.34
CA ILE A 439 9.70 17.25 -47.04
C ILE A 439 9.17 16.00 -47.75
N GLY A 440 7.86 15.76 -47.76
CA GLY A 440 7.23 14.65 -48.48
C GLY A 440 7.56 14.67 -49.97
N ARG A 441 7.41 15.84 -50.62
CA ARG A 441 7.77 16.03 -52.03
C ARG A 441 9.28 15.89 -52.28
N PHE A 442 10.11 16.30 -51.33
CA PHE A 442 11.57 16.13 -51.40
C PHE A 442 12.01 14.67 -51.20
N ARG A 443 11.27 13.88 -50.42
CA ARG A 443 11.54 12.45 -50.19
C ARG A 443 11.10 11.56 -51.35
N ALA A 444 10.05 11.97 -52.09
CA ALA A 444 9.50 11.22 -53.22
C ALA A 444 10.57 10.73 -54.23
N ASN A 445 10.23 9.68 -54.98
CA ASN A 445 11.08 9.16 -56.05
C ASN A 445 10.23 8.96 -57.33
N PRO A 446 10.41 9.75 -58.40
CA PRO A 446 11.35 10.87 -58.52
C PRO A 446 11.00 12.05 -57.58
N PRO A 447 11.98 12.85 -57.13
CA PRO A 447 11.75 13.92 -56.17
C PRO A 447 10.97 15.08 -56.81
N GLY A 448 9.91 15.54 -56.13
CA GLY A 448 9.18 16.75 -56.52
C GLY A 448 9.93 18.04 -56.22
N TYR A 449 10.91 17.99 -55.31
CA TYR A 449 11.89 19.04 -55.07
C TYR A 449 13.29 18.44 -55.00
N ARG A 450 14.26 19.03 -55.70
CA ARG A 450 15.69 18.64 -55.59
C ARG A 450 16.49 19.53 -54.67
N VAL A 451 15.99 20.74 -54.40
CA VAL A 451 16.61 21.71 -53.49
C VAL A 451 15.59 22.08 -52.42
N ILE A 452 16.01 22.03 -51.16
CA ILE A 452 15.31 22.70 -50.05
C ILE A 452 16.15 23.89 -49.61
N VAL A 453 15.53 25.05 -49.43
CA VAL A 453 16.13 26.17 -48.72
C VAL A 453 15.45 26.29 -47.36
N SER A 454 16.23 26.17 -46.29
CA SER A 454 15.74 26.17 -44.92
C SER A 454 16.28 27.33 -44.12
N THR A 455 15.41 28.01 -43.36
CA THR A 455 15.86 28.88 -42.27
C THR A 455 16.06 28.10 -40.97
N GLU A 456 16.85 28.64 -40.04
CA GLU A 456 17.11 28.02 -38.73
C GLU A 456 15.82 27.69 -37.98
N ALA A 457 14.90 28.67 -37.90
CA ALA A 457 13.60 28.53 -37.26
C ALA A 457 12.64 27.57 -37.98
N GLY A 458 12.99 27.05 -39.17
CA GLY A 458 12.20 26.04 -39.88
C GLY A 458 12.74 24.63 -39.72
N SER A 459 14.04 24.47 -39.46
CA SER A 459 14.74 23.19 -39.48
C SER A 459 14.91 22.51 -38.13
N GLU A 460 14.60 23.19 -37.02
CA GLU A 460 14.68 22.58 -35.69
C GLU A 460 13.79 21.33 -35.65
N GLY A 461 14.40 20.18 -35.40
CA GLY A 461 13.71 18.89 -35.31
C GLY A 461 13.65 18.04 -36.60
N VAL A 462 13.71 18.65 -37.78
CA VAL A 462 13.30 18.02 -39.06
C VAL A 462 14.25 16.90 -39.55
N ASN A 463 13.69 15.86 -40.19
CA ASN A 463 14.43 14.74 -40.79
C ASN A 463 14.67 14.95 -42.31
N LEU A 464 15.89 15.32 -42.70
CA LEU A 464 16.30 15.63 -44.08
C LEU A 464 17.37 14.66 -44.64
N GLN A 465 17.51 13.47 -44.04
CA GLN A 465 18.53 12.46 -44.35
C GLN A 465 18.54 11.87 -45.77
N VAL A 466 17.53 12.21 -46.58
CA VAL A 466 17.47 11.80 -48.00
C VAL A 466 18.37 12.71 -48.85
N ALA A 467 18.76 13.88 -48.34
CA ALA A 467 19.77 14.72 -48.95
C ALA A 467 21.17 14.11 -48.79
N ASN A 468 22.01 14.28 -49.81
CA ASN A 468 23.44 13.94 -49.78
C ASN A 468 24.34 15.18 -49.78
N VAL A 469 23.77 16.36 -50.04
CA VAL A 469 24.50 17.63 -50.05
C VAL A 469 23.83 18.62 -49.11
N LEU A 470 24.63 19.19 -48.23
CA LEU A 470 24.27 20.30 -47.34
C LEU A 470 25.11 21.50 -47.71
N VAL A 471 24.47 22.65 -47.95
CA VAL A 471 25.12 23.93 -48.14
C VAL A 471 24.77 24.85 -46.97
N ASN A 472 25.77 25.28 -46.21
CA ASN A 472 25.65 26.44 -45.35
C ASN A 472 25.91 27.68 -46.20
N TYR A 473 24.83 28.36 -46.60
CA TYR A 473 24.93 29.58 -47.42
C TYR A 473 25.48 30.75 -46.61
N ASP A 474 25.02 30.83 -45.35
CA ASP A 474 25.65 31.60 -44.30
C ASP A 474 26.03 30.68 -43.15
N LEU A 475 27.15 30.99 -42.52
CA LEU A 475 27.59 30.25 -41.35
C LEU A 475 27.07 30.92 -40.08
N PRO A 476 26.31 30.21 -39.24
CA PRO A 476 25.95 30.72 -37.94
C PRO A 476 27.21 30.85 -37.10
N TRP A 477 27.27 31.92 -36.32
CA TRP A 477 28.41 32.16 -35.44
C TRP A 477 28.40 31.21 -34.24
N ASN A 478 27.27 30.58 -33.92
CA ASN A 478 27.20 29.48 -32.97
C ASN A 478 27.44 28.14 -33.69
N PRO A 479 28.55 27.42 -33.43
CA PRO A 479 28.85 26.20 -34.16
C PRO A 479 27.92 25.03 -33.79
N MET A 480 27.20 25.10 -32.66
CA MET A 480 26.17 24.12 -32.30
C MET A 480 25.04 24.11 -33.34
N ILE A 481 24.71 25.29 -33.89
CA ILE A 481 23.72 25.40 -34.95
C ILE A 481 24.23 24.68 -36.21
N VAL A 482 25.53 24.73 -36.50
CA VAL A 482 26.13 24.02 -37.64
C VAL A 482 26.01 22.50 -37.46
N GLU A 483 26.39 21.96 -36.30
CA GLU A 483 26.24 20.53 -36.03
C GLU A 483 24.78 20.08 -36.04
N GLN A 484 23.87 20.89 -35.49
CA GLN A 484 22.44 20.61 -35.58
C GLN A 484 21.95 20.59 -37.03
N ARG A 485 22.44 21.47 -37.91
CA ARG A 485 22.15 21.47 -39.35
C ARG A 485 22.68 20.19 -40.00
N ILE A 486 23.93 19.82 -39.73
CA ILE A 486 24.55 18.57 -40.23
C ILE A 486 23.76 17.34 -39.78
N GLY A 487 23.38 17.28 -38.50
CA GLY A 487 22.56 16.23 -37.91
C GLY A 487 21.13 16.14 -38.43
N ARG A 488 20.64 17.11 -39.23
CA ARG A 488 19.37 16.95 -39.99
C ARG A 488 19.53 16.03 -41.20
N VAL A 489 20.75 15.94 -41.73
CA VAL A 489 21.09 15.16 -42.93
C VAL A 489 21.87 13.88 -42.56
N GLN A 490 22.94 14.00 -41.77
CA GLN A 490 23.78 12.88 -41.32
C GLN A 490 23.09 12.10 -40.18
N ARG A 491 22.39 11.00 -40.50
CA ARG A 491 21.66 10.15 -39.54
C ARG A 491 21.78 8.65 -39.85
N LEU A 492 21.49 7.80 -38.87
CA LEU A 492 21.58 6.32 -38.92
C LEU A 492 20.87 5.69 -40.13
N ALA A 493 19.76 6.28 -40.59
CA ALA A 493 18.94 5.74 -41.68
C ALA A 493 19.23 6.41 -43.04
N SER A 494 20.35 7.12 -43.18
CA SER A 494 20.79 7.66 -44.47
C SER A 494 21.19 6.50 -45.39
N GLN A 495 20.66 6.52 -46.61
CA GLN A 495 21.04 5.55 -47.66
C GLN A 495 22.37 5.93 -48.35
N HIS A 496 22.85 7.15 -48.13
CA HIS A 496 24.11 7.63 -48.71
C HIS A 496 25.28 7.19 -47.83
N ALA A 497 26.39 6.78 -48.45
CA ALA A 497 27.64 6.48 -47.74
C ALA A 497 28.39 7.75 -47.28
N HIS A 498 28.17 8.86 -48.00
CA HIS A 498 28.82 10.14 -47.72
C HIS A 498 27.83 11.30 -47.77
N VAL A 499 28.02 12.29 -46.90
CA VAL A 499 27.32 13.58 -46.95
C VAL A 499 28.33 14.70 -47.19
N SER A 500 28.13 15.49 -48.24
CA SER A 500 28.97 16.65 -48.57
C SER A 500 28.43 17.89 -47.85
N ILE A 501 29.28 18.53 -47.05
CA ILE A 501 28.96 19.76 -46.31
C ILE A 501 29.77 20.89 -46.92
N LEU A 502 29.10 21.81 -47.59
CA LEU A 502 29.69 22.91 -48.33
C LEU A 502 29.39 24.22 -47.61
N ASN A 503 30.42 24.99 -47.31
CA ASN A 503 30.28 26.29 -46.64
C ASN A 503 30.66 27.38 -47.62
N VAL A 504 29.71 28.24 -47.98
CA VAL A 504 29.91 29.27 -49.02
C VAL A 504 30.55 30.51 -48.39
N THR A 505 31.68 30.94 -48.94
CA THR A 505 32.49 32.04 -48.36
C THR A 505 33.02 32.98 -49.43
N LEU A 506 32.97 34.29 -49.18
CA LEU A 506 33.65 35.27 -50.02
C LEU A 506 35.17 35.20 -49.83
N GLN A 507 35.89 34.83 -50.89
CA GLN A 507 37.34 34.68 -50.91
C GLN A 507 38.06 36.01 -50.61
N GLY A 508 39.10 35.97 -49.78
CA GLY A 508 39.91 37.13 -49.43
C GLY A 508 39.21 38.17 -48.55
N THR A 509 38.03 37.84 -48.01
CA THR A 509 37.29 38.71 -47.09
C THR A 509 37.32 38.17 -45.66
N PHE A 510 36.78 38.95 -44.72
CA PHE A 510 36.60 38.52 -43.33
C PHE A 510 35.73 37.24 -43.21
N GLU A 511 34.87 36.93 -44.18
CA GLU A 511 34.05 35.70 -44.15
C GLU A 511 34.88 34.42 -44.27
N GLU A 512 35.84 34.38 -45.20
CA GLU A 512 36.73 33.23 -45.35
C GLU A 512 37.52 33.00 -44.06
N TYR A 513 37.88 34.07 -43.35
CA TYR A 513 38.49 34.01 -42.04
C TYR A 513 37.53 33.45 -40.96
N ILE A 514 36.29 33.96 -40.86
CA ILE A 514 35.27 33.43 -39.93
C ILE A 514 35.05 31.92 -40.17
N VAL A 515 34.87 31.53 -41.43
CA VAL A 515 34.53 30.15 -41.77
C VAL A 515 35.75 29.24 -41.66
N GLY A 516 36.96 29.68 -42.00
CA GLY A 516 38.18 28.93 -41.72
C GLY A 516 38.30 28.57 -40.24
N ARG A 517 38.03 29.53 -39.35
CA ARG A 517 38.02 29.34 -37.88
C ARG A 517 36.95 28.37 -37.39
N LEU A 518 35.75 28.45 -37.96
CA LEU A 518 34.62 27.58 -37.64
C LEU A 518 34.81 26.17 -38.21
N MET A 519 35.40 26.04 -39.41
CA MET A 519 35.67 24.78 -40.07
C MET A 519 36.86 24.03 -39.50
N GLU A 520 37.90 24.72 -39.05
CA GLU A 520 38.97 24.12 -38.25
C GLU A 520 38.39 23.45 -36.99
N LYS A 521 37.44 24.10 -36.29
CA LYS A 521 36.73 23.49 -35.16
C LYS A 521 35.85 22.30 -35.55
N LEU A 522 35.21 22.29 -36.73
CA LEU A 522 34.34 21.20 -37.20
C LEU A 522 35.11 20.00 -37.82
N GLN A 523 36.24 20.26 -38.49
CA GLN A 523 37.10 19.26 -39.11
C GLN A 523 38.05 18.60 -38.11
N MET A 524 38.44 19.27 -37.02
CA MET A 524 39.25 18.65 -35.94
C MET A 524 38.52 17.55 -35.14
N SER A 525 37.28 17.23 -35.51
CA SER A 525 36.39 16.30 -34.83
C SER A 525 35.90 15.14 -35.72
N THR A 526 36.54 14.92 -36.87
CA THR A 526 36.20 13.80 -37.79
C THR A 526 36.53 12.42 -37.23
N SER A 527 37.31 12.31 -36.15
CA SER A 527 37.77 11.02 -35.60
C SER A 527 36.98 10.55 -34.37
N ALA A 528 36.14 11.42 -33.78
CA ALA A 528 35.36 11.13 -32.57
C ALA A 528 34.10 12.01 -32.60
N ILE A 529 33.02 11.46 -33.17
CA ILE A 529 31.85 12.24 -33.63
C ILE A 529 30.76 12.38 -32.53
N GLY A 530 31.09 12.00 -31.29
CA GLY A 530 30.36 12.43 -30.08
C GLY A 530 30.89 13.74 -29.49
N ASP A 531 32.09 14.17 -29.92
CA ASP A 531 32.89 15.11 -29.15
C ASP A 531 32.60 16.60 -29.43
N ILE A 532 31.70 16.92 -30.37
CA ILE A 532 31.56 18.29 -30.87
C ILE A 532 30.54 19.09 -30.07
N GLU A 533 29.48 18.44 -29.59
CA GLU A 533 28.46 19.09 -28.78
C GLU A 533 29.07 19.56 -27.44
N SER A 534 29.88 18.70 -26.81
CA SER A 534 30.70 18.94 -25.62
C SER A 534 31.79 20.02 -25.83
N LEU A 535 32.52 19.99 -26.96
CA LEU A 535 33.51 21.03 -27.33
C LEU A 535 32.88 22.42 -27.55
N LEU A 536 31.59 22.51 -27.87
CA LEU A 536 30.94 23.79 -28.17
C LEU A 536 30.15 24.33 -26.99
N GLU A 537 29.60 23.45 -26.16
CA GLU A 537 28.92 23.83 -24.93
C GLU A 537 29.90 24.34 -23.85
N GLY A 538 31.13 23.81 -23.76
CA GLY A 538 32.18 24.35 -22.86
C GLY A 538 32.61 25.80 -23.15
N SER A 539 32.32 26.31 -24.35
CA SER A 539 32.55 27.73 -24.70
C SER A 539 31.57 28.68 -24.01
N VAL A 540 30.48 28.15 -23.44
CA VAL A 540 29.27 28.88 -23.02
C VAL A 540 29.27 29.18 -21.50
N GLY A 541 30.39 28.93 -20.84
CA GLY A 541 30.64 29.20 -19.44
C GLY A 541 31.08 30.64 -19.12
N GLY A 542 30.24 31.63 -19.37
CA GLY A 542 30.33 32.95 -18.74
C GLY A 542 28.92 33.50 -18.66
N GLU A 543 28.68 34.57 -17.91
CA GLU A 543 27.37 35.27 -17.94
C GLU A 543 26.94 35.66 -19.39
N ASP A 544 27.87 35.58 -20.34
CA ASP A 544 27.71 35.74 -21.78
C ASP A 544 28.02 34.43 -22.57
N GLY A 545 27.30 33.33 -22.37
CA GLY A 545 27.71 32.02 -22.93
C GLY A 545 27.72 31.91 -24.47
N ALA A 546 26.62 32.23 -25.16
CA ALA A 546 26.63 32.36 -26.62
C ALA A 546 27.18 33.73 -27.04
N ALA A 547 26.91 34.73 -26.21
CA ALA A 547 27.30 36.10 -26.42
C ALA A 547 28.83 36.27 -26.44
N GLY A 548 29.62 35.44 -25.75
CA GLY A 548 31.07 35.56 -25.63
C GLY A 548 31.85 34.98 -26.82
N PHE A 549 31.38 33.88 -27.42
CA PHE A 549 31.96 33.39 -28.68
C PHE A 549 31.55 34.29 -29.85
N GLU A 550 30.26 34.66 -29.93
CA GLU A 550 29.79 35.65 -30.88
C GLU A 550 30.51 36.99 -30.69
N GLU A 551 30.85 37.36 -29.45
CA GLU A 551 31.66 38.55 -29.16
C GLU A 551 33.07 38.43 -29.71
N ARG A 552 33.75 37.30 -29.49
CA ARG A 552 35.09 37.08 -30.05
C ARG A 552 35.07 37.11 -31.57
N ILE A 553 34.07 36.50 -32.20
CA ILE A 553 33.89 36.59 -33.65
C ILE A 553 33.61 38.05 -34.06
N ARG A 554 32.73 38.77 -33.34
CA ARG A 554 32.45 40.20 -33.58
C ARG A 554 33.74 41.03 -33.52
N GLU A 555 34.53 40.89 -32.46
CA GLU A 555 35.79 41.61 -32.26
C GLU A 555 36.78 41.34 -33.38
N LEU A 556 36.95 40.07 -33.75
CA LEU A 556 37.83 39.67 -34.84
C LEU A 556 37.36 40.22 -36.19
N VAL A 557 36.06 40.19 -36.47
CA VAL A 557 35.47 40.71 -37.71
C VAL A 557 35.61 42.22 -37.78
N VAL A 558 35.30 42.93 -36.69
CA VAL A 558 35.49 44.39 -36.62
C VAL A 558 36.97 44.76 -36.76
N ALA A 559 37.90 43.99 -36.19
CA ALA A 559 39.33 44.20 -36.36
C ALA A 559 39.78 43.93 -37.81
N ALA A 560 39.26 42.88 -38.46
CA ALA A 560 39.55 42.57 -39.85
C ALA A 560 39.03 43.66 -40.81
N LEU A 561 37.84 44.21 -40.55
CA LEU A 561 37.28 45.34 -41.30
C LEU A 561 38.12 46.63 -41.17
N LYS A 562 38.94 46.77 -40.13
CA LYS A 562 39.84 47.93 -39.90
C LYS A 562 41.19 47.85 -40.61
N GLY A 563 41.51 46.75 -41.29
CA GLY A 563 42.77 46.61 -42.02
C GLY A 563 44.00 46.35 -41.15
N ALA A 564 43.84 45.86 -39.91
CA ALA A 564 44.95 45.26 -39.16
C ALA A 564 45.47 44.03 -39.91
N ASP A 565 46.80 43.81 -39.92
CA ASP A 565 47.45 42.74 -40.69
C ASP A 565 46.82 41.37 -40.39
N VAL A 566 45.95 40.94 -41.33
CA VAL A 566 45.12 39.75 -41.20
C VAL A 566 45.99 38.53 -40.89
N LYS A 567 47.23 38.49 -41.41
CA LYS A 567 48.17 37.38 -41.17
C LYS A 567 48.73 37.34 -39.73
N ALA A 568 49.03 38.49 -39.14
CA ALA A 568 49.51 38.55 -37.75
C ALA A 568 48.38 38.24 -36.75
N SER A 569 47.17 38.73 -37.03
CA SER A 569 45.96 38.36 -36.28
C SER A 569 45.60 36.88 -36.47
N VAL A 570 45.86 36.28 -37.63
CA VAL A 570 45.73 34.82 -37.87
C VAL A 570 46.66 34.04 -36.96
N ALA A 571 47.95 34.39 -36.86
CA ALA A 571 48.92 33.65 -36.03
C ALA A 571 48.62 33.74 -34.51
N MET A 572 48.27 34.93 -33.99
CA MET A 572 47.86 35.07 -32.58
C MET A 572 46.57 34.32 -32.27
N ALA A 573 45.61 34.36 -33.19
CA ALA A 573 44.37 33.64 -33.01
C ALA A 573 44.58 32.12 -33.18
N GLU A 574 45.51 31.64 -34.01
CA GLU A 574 45.86 30.20 -34.12
C GLU A 574 46.37 29.66 -32.77
N GLN A 575 47.23 30.42 -32.08
CA GLN A 575 47.66 30.10 -30.72
C GLN A 575 46.51 30.16 -29.70
N SER A 576 45.62 31.16 -29.79
CA SER A 576 44.42 31.25 -28.95
C SER A 576 43.44 30.10 -29.21
N ILE A 577 43.35 29.61 -30.46
CA ILE A 577 42.55 28.45 -30.83
C ILE A 577 43.17 27.15 -30.36
N ALA A 578 44.49 26.97 -30.45
CA ALA A 578 45.16 25.80 -29.90
C ALA A 578 44.92 25.72 -28.38
N ALA A 579 45.01 26.85 -27.68
CA ALA A 579 44.69 26.95 -26.25
C ALA A 579 43.20 26.69 -25.96
N ALA A 580 42.29 27.25 -26.76
CA ALA A 580 40.85 27.00 -26.63
C ALA A 580 40.48 25.54 -26.92
N LYS A 581 41.12 24.91 -27.92
CA LYS A 581 40.98 23.48 -28.24
C LYS A 581 41.39 22.62 -27.06
N GLN A 582 42.53 22.94 -26.44
CA GLN A 582 43.04 22.20 -25.29
C GLN A 582 42.11 22.35 -24.07
N ALA A 583 41.62 23.57 -23.80
CA ALA A 583 40.64 23.83 -22.75
C ALA A 583 39.29 23.12 -22.98
N LEU A 584 38.81 23.06 -24.23
CA LEU A 584 37.55 22.40 -24.58
C LEU A 584 37.67 20.87 -24.53
N LEU A 585 38.78 20.29 -25.02
CA LEU A 585 39.05 18.85 -24.87
C LEU A 585 39.20 18.46 -23.40
N GLU A 586 39.75 19.34 -22.56
CA GLU A 586 39.81 19.14 -21.11
C GLU A 586 38.44 19.30 -20.44
N GLU A 587 37.56 20.17 -20.93
CA GLU A 587 36.19 20.36 -20.43
C GLU A 587 35.27 19.21 -20.81
N GLU A 588 35.39 18.71 -22.03
CA GLU A 588 34.74 17.49 -22.47
C GLU A 588 35.22 16.27 -21.68
N LYS A 589 36.54 16.06 -21.57
CA LYS A 589 37.08 15.00 -20.72
C LYS A 589 36.59 15.16 -19.28
N ARG A 590 36.31 16.38 -18.81
CA ARG A 590 35.68 16.63 -17.51
C ARG A 590 34.20 16.25 -17.49
N ILE A 591 33.41 16.54 -18.51
CA ILE A 591 31.99 16.16 -18.60
C ILE A 591 31.84 14.64 -18.75
N ASP A 592 32.64 14.02 -19.62
CA ASP A 592 32.64 12.57 -19.82
C ASP A 592 33.29 11.85 -18.65
N ALA A 593 34.33 12.40 -18.01
CA ALA A 593 34.74 11.90 -16.71
C ALA A 593 33.64 12.15 -15.66
N MET A 594 32.89 13.24 -15.69
CA MET A 594 31.84 13.50 -14.71
C MET A 594 30.68 12.52 -14.85
N LEU A 595 30.26 12.22 -16.08
CA LEU A 595 29.12 11.35 -16.38
C LEU A 595 29.52 9.88 -16.45
N GLY A 596 30.72 9.55 -16.93
CA GLY A 596 31.21 8.20 -17.17
C GLY A 596 30.70 7.57 -18.48
N ASP A 597 31.28 6.42 -18.83
CA ASP A 597 30.72 5.52 -19.83
C ASP A 597 29.61 4.68 -19.18
N THR A 598 28.49 4.56 -19.87
CA THR A 598 27.28 3.85 -19.43
C THR A 598 27.26 2.39 -19.84
N ASP A 599 28.20 1.95 -20.69
CA ASP A 599 28.31 0.55 -21.07
C ASP A 599 28.71 -0.32 -19.87
N GLY A 600 27.73 -1.05 -19.32
CA GLY A 600 27.94 -2.13 -18.37
C GLY A 600 27.58 -1.85 -16.90
N GLN A 601 27.14 -0.65 -16.52
CA GLN A 601 26.58 -0.46 -15.18
C GLN A 601 25.13 -0.95 -15.13
N GLY A 602 24.95 -2.14 -14.56
CA GLY A 602 23.66 -2.80 -14.40
C GLY A 602 22.63 -1.92 -13.69
N TYR A 603 21.36 -2.16 -14.00
CA TYR A 603 20.22 -1.57 -13.30
C TYR A 603 20.41 -1.66 -11.78
N VAL A 604 20.40 -0.50 -11.10
CA VAL A 604 20.44 -0.41 -9.64
C VAL A 604 19.00 -0.49 -9.13
N GLY A 605 18.58 -1.69 -8.77
CA GLY A 605 17.26 -1.98 -8.21
C GLY A 605 17.12 -3.47 -7.89
N PRO A 606 15.94 -3.92 -7.43
CA PRO A 606 15.71 -5.33 -7.15
C PRO A 606 15.88 -6.15 -8.42
N GLN A 607 16.41 -7.36 -8.30
CA GLN A 607 16.56 -8.25 -9.45
C GLN A 607 15.21 -8.45 -10.12
N ALA A 608 15.16 -8.22 -11.45
CA ALA A 608 13.95 -8.37 -12.24
C ALA A 608 13.31 -9.75 -11.96
N PRO A 609 11.98 -9.82 -11.81
CA PRO A 609 11.31 -11.05 -11.47
C PRO A 609 11.45 -12.03 -12.63
N SER A 610 11.92 -13.24 -12.35
CA SER A 610 11.94 -14.31 -13.35
C SER A 610 10.55 -14.96 -13.39
N LEU A 611 9.71 -14.49 -14.30
CA LEU A 611 8.32 -14.91 -14.37
C LEU A 611 8.15 -16.08 -15.35
N PRO A 612 7.36 -17.10 -14.99
CA PRO A 612 7.09 -18.20 -15.91
C PRO A 612 6.33 -17.67 -17.15
N PRO A 613 6.69 -18.13 -18.36
CA PRO A 613 5.99 -17.72 -19.57
C PRO A 613 4.52 -18.13 -19.50
N GLN A 614 3.64 -17.26 -19.97
CA GLN A 614 2.22 -17.60 -20.07
C GLN A 614 2.04 -18.69 -21.13
N THR A 615 1.66 -19.89 -20.70
CA THR A 615 1.35 -20.99 -21.61
C THR A 615 -0.08 -20.80 -22.11
N ARG A 616 -0.26 -20.81 -23.43
CA ARG A 616 -1.57 -20.77 -24.09
C ARG A 616 -1.93 -22.17 -24.57
N SER A 617 -3.12 -22.64 -24.22
CA SER A 617 -3.65 -23.94 -24.61
C SER A 617 -4.10 -23.99 -26.08
N MET A 618 -4.31 -22.83 -26.70
CA MET A 618 -4.68 -22.70 -28.12
C MET A 618 -3.96 -21.53 -28.77
N GLU A 619 -3.49 -21.76 -30.00
CA GLU A 619 -3.03 -20.70 -30.90
C GLU A 619 -4.15 -19.68 -31.18
N TYR A 620 -3.78 -18.43 -31.43
CA TYR A 620 -4.73 -17.32 -31.49
C TYR A 620 -5.78 -17.45 -32.60
N GLN A 621 -5.42 -18.00 -33.77
CA GLN A 621 -6.33 -18.15 -34.91
C GLN A 621 -7.39 -19.24 -34.68
N PRO A 622 -7.05 -20.50 -34.35
CA PRO A 622 -8.04 -21.51 -33.95
C PRO A 622 -8.92 -21.07 -32.79
N PHE A 623 -8.34 -20.37 -31.81
CA PHE A 623 -9.08 -19.79 -30.70
C PHE A 623 -10.11 -18.76 -31.17
N ALA A 624 -9.71 -17.78 -31.98
CA ALA A 624 -10.60 -16.72 -32.44
C ALA A 624 -11.78 -17.25 -33.27
N LEU A 625 -11.53 -18.21 -34.16
CA LEU A 625 -12.59 -18.86 -34.94
C LEU A 625 -13.58 -19.59 -34.02
N GLY A 626 -13.09 -20.34 -33.03
CA GLY A 626 -13.92 -21.03 -32.06
C GLY A 626 -14.70 -20.07 -31.15
N ALA A 627 -14.08 -18.98 -30.71
CA ALA A 627 -14.69 -17.96 -29.86
C ALA A 627 -15.82 -17.22 -30.58
N LEU A 628 -15.62 -16.84 -31.85
CA LEU A 628 -16.66 -16.23 -32.69
C LEU A 628 -17.86 -17.16 -32.85
N GLY A 629 -17.62 -18.46 -33.10
CA GLY A 629 -18.67 -19.47 -33.14
C GLY A 629 -19.47 -19.57 -31.84
N GLN A 630 -18.81 -19.54 -30.69
CA GLN A 630 -19.50 -19.57 -29.38
C GLN A 630 -20.29 -18.30 -29.07
N LEU A 631 -19.85 -17.15 -29.59
CA LEU A 631 -20.57 -15.88 -29.50
C LEU A 631 -21.75 -15.81 -30.48
N GLY A 632 -22.03 -16.89 -31.24
CA GLY A 632 -23.17 -17.01 -32.14
C GLY A 632 -22.90 -16.60 -33.58
N ALA A 633 -21.65 -16.28 -33.93
CA ALA A 633 -21.31 -15.87 -35.29
C ALA A 633 -21.04 -17.07 -36.20
N ARG A 634 -21.53 -17.02 -37.45
CA ARG A 634 -21.15 -17.97 -38.49
C ARG A 634 -19.89 -17.47 -39.18
N VAL A 635 -18.83 -18.28 -39.18
CA VAL A 635 -17.55 -17.93 -39.81
C VAL A 635 -17.33 -18.76 -41.07
N THR A 636 -17.10 -18.10 -42.21
CA THR A 636 -16.88 -18.74 -43.51
C THR A 636 -15.54 -18.30 -44.10
N PRO A 637 -14.65 -19.22 -44.50
CA PRO A 637 -13.39 -18.84 -45.15
C PRO A 637 -13.65 -18.23 -46.53
N LEU A 638 -12.90 -17.17 -46.85
CA LEU A 638 -12.88 -16.49 -48.14
C LEU A 638 -11.50 -16.66 -48.82
N ALA A 639 -11.35 -16.16 -50.04
CA ALA A 639 -10.06 -16.10 -50.74
C ALA A 639 -9.06 -15.18 -50.00
N ASN A 640 -7.77 -15.33 -50.30
CA ASN A 640 -6.68 -14.49 -49.79
C ASN A 640 -6.57 -14.42 -48.25
N ARG A 641 -6.80 -15.55 -47.55
CA ARG A 641 -6.70 -15.66 -46.07
C ARG A 641 -7.68 -14.75 -45.31
N LEU A 642 -8.78 -14.33 -45.95
CA LEU A 642 -9.88 -13.59 -45.33
C LEU A 642 -10.97 -14.54 -44.84
N PHE A 643 -11.79 -14.07 -43.90
CA PHE A 643 -12.96 -14.81 -43.40
C PHE A 643 -14.17 -13.86 -43.32
N ALA A 644 -15.35 -14.33 -43.72
CA ALA A 644 -16.61 -13.65 -43.47
C ALA A 644 -17.18 -14.10 -42.11
N VAL A 645 -17.53 -13.15 -41.27
CA VAL A 645 -18.19 -13.36 -39.97
C VAL A 645 -19.58 -12.76 -40.06
N GLU A 646 -20.60 -13.58 -39.85
CA GLU A 646 -22.02 -13.17 -39.88
C GLU A 646 -22.62 -13.35 -38.48
N ASP A 647 -23.08 -12.25 -37.89
CA ASP A 647 -23.80 -12.23 -36.61
C ASP A 647 -25.06 -11.33 -36.66
N GLU A 648 -25.73 -11.12 -35.52
CA GLU A 648 -26.91 -10.24 -35.42
C GLU A 648 -26.63 -8.78 -35.81
N GLY A 649 -25.37 -8.34 -35.80
CA GLY A 649 -24.91 -7.00 -36.13
C GLY A 649 -24.52 -6.80 -37.60
N GLY A 650 -24.53 -7.87 -38.41
CA GLY A 650 -24.25 -7.83 -39.85
C GLY A 650 -23.09 -8.73 -40.30
N GLN A 651 -22.61 -8.51 -41.52
CA GLN A 651 -21.48 -9.24 -42.09
C GLN A 651 -20.20 -8.40 -41.99
N GLU A 652 -19.18 -8.96 -41.35
CA GLU A 652 -17.84 -8.38 -41.24
C GLU A 652 -16.81 -9.28 -41.94
N VAL A 653 -15.84 -8.67 -42.62
CA VAL A 653 -14.68 -9.40 -43.15
C VAL A 653 -13.53 -9.27 -42.17
N ILE A 654 -12.96 -10.39 -41.74
CA ILE A 654 -11.82 -10.43 -40.81
C ILE A 654 -10.57 -11.03 -41.45
N ARG A 655 -9.42 -10.73 -40.86
CA ARG A 655 -8.11 -11.30 -41.20
C ARG A 655 -7.28 -11.55 -39.96
N PHE A 656 -6.35 -12.49 -40.05
CA PHE A 656 -5.43 -12.85 -38.96
C PHE A 656 -4.01 -12.31 -39.15
N GLU A 657 -3.65 -11.96 -40.38
CA GLU A 657 -2.33 -11.42 -40.74
C GLU A 657 -2.47 -10.00 -41.28
N ARG A 658 -1.42 -9.17 -41.10
CA ARG A 658 -1.37 -7.80 -41.64
C ARG A 658 -1.10 -7.78 -43.15
N ASP A 659 -0.45 -8.82 -43.70
CA ASP A 659 -0.17 -8.99 -45.12
C ASP A 659 -1.39 -9.50 -45.89
N ALA A 660 -2.35 -8.61 -46.13
CA ALA A 660 -3.37 -8.82 -47.14
C ALA A 660 -3.42 -7.59 -48.04
N MET A 661 -2.64 -7.65 -49.13
CA MET A 661 -2.86 -6.85 -50.33
C MET A 661 -4.26 -7.13 -50.88
N SER A 662 -5.27 -6.41 -50.39
CA SER A 662 -6.61 -6.38 -50.97
C SER A 662 -7.30 -5.09 -50.55
N GLY A 663 -7.90 -4.36 -51.50
CA GLY A 663 -8.68 -3.14 -51.25
C GLY A 663 -10.00 -3.36 -50.48
N THR A 664 -10.12 -4.46 -49.74
CA THR A 664 -11.31 -4.85 -48.98
C THR A 664 -11.15 -4.39 -47.53
N ARG A 665 -12.11 -3.62 -47.02
CA ARG A 665 -12.14 -3.19 -45.61
C ARG A 665 -12.32 -4.41 -44.71
N SER A 666 -11.28 -4.76 -43.94
CA SER A 666 -11.29 -5.94 -43.06
C SER A 666 -10.66 -5.66 -41.70
N SER A 667 -11.19 -6.27 -40.64
CA SER A 667 -10.69 -6.13 -39.26
C SER A 667 -9.61 -7.17 -38.94
N LEU A 668 -8.54 -6.73 -38.27
CA LEU A 668 -7.46 -7.61 -37.81
C LEU A 668 -7.84 -8.27 -36.47
N TYR A 669 -7.79 -9.61 -36.42
CA TYR A 669 -8.10 -10.44 -35.25
C TYR A 669 -6.84 -11.15 -34.73
N GLN A 670 -5.83 -10.37 -34.32
CA GLN A 670 -4.55 -10.86 -33.79
C GLN A 670 -4.36 -10.37 -32.33
N PRO A 671 -3.63 -11.10 -31.46
CA PRO A 671 -3.27 -10.60 -30.14
C PRO A 671 -2.69 -9.18 -30.19
N GLY A 672 -3.19 -8.29 -29.33
CA GLY A 672 -2.84 -6.87 -29.32
C GLY A 672 -3.67 -5.97 -30.25
N SER A 673 -4.60 -6.52 -31.05
CA SER A 673 -5.58 -5.73 -31.81
C SER A 673 -6.86 -5.46 -31.00
N PRO A 674 -7.51 -4.30 -31.18
CA PRO A 674 -8.74 -3.97 -30.45
C PRO A 674 -9.89 -4.98 -30.67
N ALA A 675 -10.02 -5.54 -31.88
CA ALA A 675 -11.07 -6.50 -32.19
C ALA A 675 -10.87 -7.83 -31.44
N PHE A 676 -9.64 -8.34 -31.41
CA PHE A 676 -9.29 -9.54 -30.65
C PHE A 676 -9.51 -9.35 -29.15
N SER A 677 -9.08 -8.23 -28.57
CA SER A 677 -9.29 -7.94 -27.15
C SER A 677 -10.77 -7.84 -26.77
N ARG A 678 -11.61 -7.20 -27.61
CA ARG A 678 -13.07 -7.14 -27.38
C ARG A 678 -13.72 -8.52 -27.41
N MET A 679 -13.32 -9.37 -28.35
CA MET A 679 -13.81 -10.74 -28.46
C MET A 679 -13.44 -11.56 -27.21
N VAL A 680 -12.17 -11.50 -26.78
CA VAL A 680 -11.69 -12.17 -25.56
C VAL A 680 -12.47 -11.70 -24.34
N GLN A 681 -12.64 -10.37 -24.17
CA GLN A 681 -13.41 -9.81 -23.05
C GLN A 681 -14.85 -10.30 -23.01
N ARG A 682 -15.53 -10.39 -24.17
CA ARG A 682 -16.90 -10.94 -24.27
C ARG A 682 -16.97 -12.40 -23.83
N MET A 683 -15.94 -13.20 -24.13
CA MET A 683 -15.88 -14.62 -23.76
C MET A 683 -15.73 -14.84 -22.25
N VAL A 684 -15.01 -13.93 -21.56
CA VAL A 684 -14.65 -14.10 -20.14
C VAL A 684 -15.59 -13.36 -19.16
N VAL A 685 -16.67 -12.74 -19.64
CA VAL A 685 -17.63 -11.98 -18.81
C VAL A 685 -18.18 -12.86 -17.68
N SER A 686 -18.76 -14.02 -18.02
CA SER A 686 -19.24 -15.02 -17.05
C SER A 686 -18.27 -16.19 -16.96
N GLY A 687 -18.21 -16.81 -15.79
CA GLY A 687 -17.46 -18.06 -15.62
C GLY A 687 -18.15 -19.25 -16.29
N ARG A 688 -17.39 -20.31 -16.56
CA ARG A 688 -17.92 -21.57 -17.11
C ARG A 688 -17.53 -22.74 -16.25
N TYR A 689 -18.36 -23.77 -16.22
CA TYR A 689 -18.05 -25.01 -15.52
C TYR A 689 -18.43 -26.25 -16.32
N ALA A 690 -17.59 -27.27 -16.26
CA ALA A 690 -17.74 -28.60 -16.84
C ALA A 690 -17.71 -29.63 -15.70
N VAL A 691 -18.70 -29.56 -14.82
CA VAL A 691 -18.79 -30.38 -13.61
C VAL A 691 -19.91 -31.38 -13.76
N ARG A 692 -19.60 -32.66 -13.61
CA ARG A 692 -20.58 -33.74 -13.58
C ARG A 692 -21.10 -33.92 -12.17
N ASP A 693 -22.41 -33.93 -12.03
CA ASP A 693 -23.06 -34.31 -10.78
C ASP A 693 -23.12 -35.85 -10.74
N LEU A 694 -22.31 -36.51 -9.89
CA LEU A 694 -22.29 -37.98 -9.83
C LEU A 694 -23.41 -38.56 -8.95
N ASP A 695 -24.08 -37.72 -8.16
CA ASP A 695 -25.24 -38.09 -7.35
C ASP A 695 -26.46 -37.27 -7.78
N GLU A 696 -26.85 -37.33 -9.08
CA GLU A 696 -28.03 -36.61 -9.61
C GLU A 696 -29.32 -36.93 -8.83
N ASP A 697 -29.47 -38.20 -8.39
CA ASP A 697 -30.50 -38.63 -7.44
C ASP A 697 -29.84 -39.24 -6.19
N PRO A 698 -29.43 -38.39 -5.22
CA PRO A 698 -28.69 -38.85 -4.05
C PRO A 698 -29.58 -39.67 -3.11
N ARG A 699 -30.91 -39.52 -3.19
CA ARG A 699 -31.86 -40.26 -2.34
C ARG A 699 -31.89 -41.73 -2.74
N ARG A 700 -32.01 -42.01 -4.04
CA ARG A 700 -32.07 -43.39 -4.54
C ARG A 700 -30.82 -44.19 -4.19
N GLY A 701 -29.63 -43.60 -4.34
CA GLY A 701 -28.37 -44.25 -3.97
C GLY A 701 -28.23 -44.48 -2.46
N ALA A 702 -28.61 -43.48 -1.65
CA ALA A 702 -28.60 -43.60 -0.19
C ALA A 702 -29.59 -44.66 0.32
N ASP A 703 -30.80 -44.73 -0.25
CA ASP A 703 -31.82 -45.72 0.10
C ASP A 703 -31.37 -47.15 -0.23
N ALA A 704 -30.67 -47.33 -1.36
CA ALA A 704 -30.12 -48.63 -1.75
C ALA A 704 -29.05 -49.11 -0.76
N ALA A 705 -28.11 -48.23 -0.38
CA ALA A 705 -27.07 -48.56 0.60
C ALA A 705 -27.65 -48.78 2.01
N ALA A 706 -28.67 -48.01 2.40
CA ALA A 706 -29.40 -48.21 3.66
C ALA A 706 -30.10 -49.57 3.71
N ARG A 707 -30.74 -49.99 2.60
CA ARG A 707 -31.32 -51.33 2.49
C ARG A 707 -30.26 -52.41 2.66
N GLN A 708 -29.13 -52.29 1.97
CA GLN A 708 -28.02 -53.24 2.08
C GLN A 708 -27.46 -53.32 3.50
N TRP A 709 -27.33 -52.19 4.20
CA TRP A 709 -26.92 -52.15 5.60
C TRP A 709 -27.90 -52.87 6.52
N VAL A 710 -29.21 -52.63 6.36
CA VAL A 710 -30.26 -53.29 7.15
C VAL A 710 -30.29 -54.80 6.90
N GLU A 711 -30.15 -55.22 5.64
CA GLU A 711 -30.08 -56.63 5.25
C GLU A 711 -28.84 -57.33 5.84
N SER A 712 -27.71 -56.61 5.99
CA SER A 712 -26.43 -57.19 6.46
C SER A 712 -26.49 -57.79 7.87
N PHE A 713 -27.41 -57.33 8.72
CA PHE A 713 -27.65 -57.89 10.07
C PHE A 713 -29.00 -58.63 10.19
N GLY A 714 -29.67 -58.89 9.06
CA GLY A 714 -30.94 -59.63 9.01
C GLY A 714 -32.17 -58.80 9.40
N GLY A 715 -32.12 -57.48 9.29
CA GLY A 715 -33.27 -56.60 9.48
C GLY A 715 -34.14 -56.45 8.23
N THR A 716 -35.35 -55.91 8.38
CA THR A 716 -36.23 -55.51 7.28
C THR A 716 -36.41 -53.99 7.28
N LEU A 717 -36.09 -53.33 6.18
CA LEU A 717 -36.22 -51.87 6.05
C LEU A 717 -37.70 -51.46 6.08
N VAL A 718 -38.05 -50.48 6.91
CA VAL A 718 -39.40 -49.91 7.03
C VAL A 718 -39.52 -48.60 6.24
N GLY A 719 -38.48 -47.76 6.30
CA GLY A 719 -38.47 -46.49 5.58
C GLY A 719 -37.19 -45.70 5.82
N THR A 720 -36.95 -44.74 4.95
CA THR A 720 -35.78 -43.86 4.99
C THR A 720 -36.24 -42.40 4.92
N GLU A 721 -35.61 -41.53 5.69
CA GLU A 721 -35.87 -40.09 5.68
C GLU A 721 -34.55 -39.33 5.51
N SER A 722 -34.35 -38.70 4.35
CA SER A 722 -33.13 -37.94 4.06
C SER A 722 -33.17 -36.57 4.74
N ALA A 723 -32.24 -36.31 5.66
CA ALA A 723 -32.27 -35.12 6.50
C ALA A 723 -31.55 -33.93 5.82
N ALA A 724 -30.36 -34.17 5.30
CA ALA A 724 -29.49 -33.17 4.68
C ALA A 724 -28.35 -33.85 3.91
N ALA A 725 -27.65 -33.10 3.06
CA ALA A 725 -26.42 -33.54 2.42
C ALA A 725 -25.34 -32.47 2.56
N ARG A 726 -24.08 -32.85 2.37
CA ARG A 726 -23.00 -31.91 2.10
C ARG A 726 -22.36 -32.27 0.77
N ARG A 727 -22.09 -31.27 -0.07
CA ARG A 727 -21.40 -31.45 -1.34
C ARG A 727 -19.89 -31.32 -1.13
N TRP A 728 -19.14 -32.02 -1.95
CA TRP A 728 -17.71 -31.82 -2.08
C TRP A 728 -17.29 -32.05 -3.54
N PHE A 729 -16.32 -31.26 -3.98
CA PHE A 729 -15.83 -31.27 -5.35
C PHE A 729 -14.52 -32.05 -5.47
N GLU A 730 -14.42 -32.84 -6.53
CA GLU A 730 -13.21 -33.53 -6.96
C GLU A 730 -12.91 -33.17 -8.41
N GLY A 731 -11.73 -32.59 -8.65
CA GLY A 731 -11.34 -32.14 -9.98
C GLY A 731 -10.41 -30.94 -9.95
N VAL A 732 -10.47 -30.13 -11.00
CA VAL A 732 -9.65 -28.93 -11.16
C VAL A 732 -10.56 -27.71 -11.15
N ILE A 733 -10.18 -26.70 -10.38
CA ILE A 733 -10.77 -25.37 -10.50
C ILE A 733 -9.75 -24.40 -11.10
N LEU A 734 -10.26 -23.46 -11.89
CA LEU A 734 -9.51 -22.39 -12.50
C LEU A 734 -9.66 -21.14 -11.65
N VAL A 735 -8.58 -20.74 -11.01
CA VAL A 735 -8.50 -19.51 -10.21
C VAL A 735 -7.68 -18.50 -10.99
N ARG A 736 -8.29 -17.39 -11.36
CA ARG A 736 -7.54 -16.23 -11.89
C ARG A 736 -7.04 -15.43 -10.70
N VAL A 737 -5.72 -15.35 -10.57
CA VAL A 737 -5.07 -14.54 -9.54
C VAL A 737 -4.50 -13.31 -10.19
N ARG A 738 -4.89 -12.14 -9.68
CA ARG A 738 -4.39 -10.84 -10.10
C ARG A 738 -3.60 -10.23 -8.96
N ALA A 739 -2.31 -10.03 -9.19
CA ALA A 739 -1.44 -9.23 -8.34
C ALA A 739 -1.33 -7.81 -8.91
N THR A 740 -1.60 -6.78 -8.10
CA THR A 740 -1.59 -5.38 -8.55
C THR A 740 -0.81 -4.49 -7.61
N VAL A 741 -0.09 -3.54 -8.18
CA VAL A 741 0.48 -2.36 -7.54
C VAL A 741 -0.03 -1.11 -8.29
N ALA A 742 0.24 0.10 -7.82
CA ALA A 742 -0.33 1.31 -8.45
C ALA A 742 0.05 1.46 -9.93
N HIS A 743 1.26 1.03 -10.29
CA HIS A 743 1.80 1.22 -11.63
C HIS A 743 1.97 -0.08 -12.43
N ASP A 744 1.70 -1.25 -11.88
CA ASP A 744 1.79 -2.54 -12.60
C ASP A 744 0.78 -3.58 -12.10
N ALA A 745 0.57 -4.63 -12.88
CA ALA A 745 -0.27 -5.76 -12.57
C ALA A 745 0.26 -7.03 -13.23
N TYR A 746 0.01 -8.17 -12.62
CA TYR A 746 0.32 -9.47 -13.19
C TYR A 746 -0.79 -10.45 -12.90
N GLU A 747 -1.20 -11.20 -13.92
CA GLU A 747 -2.24 -12.20 -13.78
C GLU A 747 -1.75 -13.59 -14.15
N ARG A 748 -2.18 -14.56 -13.36
CA ARG A 748 -1.99 -15.99 -13.60
C ARG A 748 -3.33 -16.69 -13.57
N LEU A 749 -3.51 -17.63 -14.50
CA LEU A 749 -4.57 -18.63 -14.40
C LEU A 749 -3.98 -19.87 -13.74
N ILE A 750 -4.44 -20.18 -12.53
CA ILE A 750 -3.91 -21.27 -11.72
C ILE A 750 -4.93 -22.39 -11.67
N GLU A 751 -4.47 -23.58 -12.03
CA GLU A 751 -5.22 -24.83 -11.87
C GLU A 751 -5.02 -25.37 -10.47
N VAL A 752 -6.05 -25.30 -9.63
CA VAL A 752 -6.02 -25.89 -8.30
C VAL A 752 -6.70 -27.24 -8.34
N ARG A 753 -5.95 -28.30 -8.05
CA ARG A 753 -6.51 -29.65 -7.90
C ARG A 753 -7.18 -29.78 -6.53
N CYS A 754 -8.49 -29.95 -6.55
CA CYS A 754 -9.28 -30.18 -5.36
C CYS A 754 -9.46 -31.70 -5.16
N ALA A 755 -8.95 -32.20 -4.03
CA ALA A 755 -9.20 -33.55 -3.56
C ALA A 755 -9.70 -33.47 -2.09
N PRO A 756 -10.73 -34.23 -1.71
CA PRO A 756 -11.40 -34.07 -0.42
C PRO A 756 -10.57 -34.65 0.73
N ARG A 757 -9.59 -33.91 1.26
CA ARG A 757 -8.79 -34.33 2.42
C ARG A 757 -9.51 -34.16 3.76
N ASN A 758 -10.59 -33.36 3.83
CA ASN A 758 -11.25 -33.03 5.09
C ASN A 758 -12.76 -32.74 4.92
N ARG A 759 -13.52 -33.75 4.47
CA ARG A 759 -14.98 -33.66 4.20
C ARG A 759 -15.80 -33.15 5.40
N ALA A 760 -15.31 -33.36 6.62
CA ALA A 760 -15.93 -32.95 7.87
C ALA A 760 -16.09 -31.42 8.04
N LYS A 761 -15.34 -30.60 7.29
CA LYS A 761 -15.42 -29.14 7.38
C LYS A 761 -16.65 -28.53 6.68
N PHE A 762 -17.32 -29.27 5.80
CA PHE A 762 -18.50 -28.79 5.10
C PHE A 762 -19.77 -29.11 5.90
N SER A 763 -20.67 -28.14 6.01
CA SER A 763 -21.94 -28.27 6.73
C SER A 763 -22.98 -29.05 5.92
N PHE A 764 -23.84 -29.78 6.63
CA PHE A 764 -24.99 -30.45 6.05
C PHE A 764 -26.11 -29.44 5.82
N THR A 765 -26.65 -29.38 4.60
CA THR A 765 -27.78 -28.52 4.22
C THR A 765 -28.82 -29.32 3.45
N ARG A 766 -30.08 -28.86 3.48
CA ARG A 766 -31.14 -29.47 2.68
C ARG A 766 -30.98 -29.18 1.19
N ASP A 767 -30.50 -27.99 0.84
CA ASP A 767 -30.32 -27.56 -0.55
C ASP A 767 -29.27 -28.38 -1.30
N ALA A 768 -28.27 -28.92 -0.58
CA ALA A 768 -27.26 -29.79 -1.16
C ALA A 768 -27.84 -31.08 -1.78
N LEU A 769 -29.06 -31.50 -1.40
CA LEU A 769 -29.75 -32.66 -1.97
C LEU A 769 -30.27 -32.42 -3.39
N ALA A 770 -30.46 -31.17 -3.81
CA ALA A 770 -30.87 -30.85 -5.16
C ALA A 770 -29.74 -31.17 -6.17
N PRO A 771 -30.05 -31.38 -7.47
CA PRO A 771 -29.04 -31.42 -8.51
C PRO A 771 -28.35 -30.05 -8.68
N LEU A 772 -27.17 -30.03 -9.29
CA LEU A 772 -26.48 -28.77 -9.62
C LEU A 772 -27.29 -27.94 -10.64
N PRO A 773 -27.54 -26.64 -10.38
CA PRO A 773 -28.24 -25.78 -11.33
C PRO A 773 -27.34 -25.38 -12.50
N LEU A 774 -27.94 -25.13 -13.67
CA LEU A 774 -27.22 -24.71 -14.89
C LEU A 774 -26.44 -23.40 -14.72
N VAL A 775 -26.79 -22.59 -13.73
CA VAL A 775 -26.13 -21.33 -13.36
C VAL A 775 -25.84 -21.34 -11.86
N LEU A 776 -24.60 -21.06 -11.47
CA LEU A 776 -24.13 -21.01 -10.09
C LEU A 776 -23.75 -19.57 -9.72
N ASP A 777 -24.51 -18.93 -8.84
CA ASP A 777 -24.19 -17.59 -8.32
C ASP A 777 -23.24 -17.63 -7.12
N ALA A 778 -23.37 -18.65 -6.27
CA ALA A 778 -22.45 -18.95 -5.16
C ALA A 778 -21.68 -20.25 -5.43
N ALA A 779 -20.87 -20.25 -6.49
CA ALA A 779 -20.24 -21.47 -6.99
C ALA A 779 -19.36 -22.20 -5.96
N SER A 780 -18.69 -21.49 -5.05
CA SER A 780 -17.92 -22.11 -3.97
C SER A 780 -18.78 -23.00 -3.07
N ASP A 781 -19.95 -22.50 -2.63
CA ASP A 781 -20.87 -23.24 -1.77
C ASP A 781 -21.61 -24.33 -2.56
N ALA A 782 -22.04 -24.01 -3.79
CA ALA A 782 -22.76 -24.94 -4.64
C ALA A 782 -21.94 -26.18 -5.01
N LEU A 783 -20.62 -26.02 -5.18
CA LEU A 783 -19.69 -27.11 -5.48
C LEU A 783 -19.08 -27.76 -4.21
N GLY A 784 -19.17 -27.10 -3.05
CA GLY A 784 -18.53 -27.58 -1.82
C GLY A 784 -17.01 -27.41 -1.85
N LEU A 785 -16.54 -26.20 -2.15
CA LEU A 785 -15.12 -25.84 -2.22
C LEU A 785 -14.65 -25.19 -0.92
N SER A 786 -13.45 -25.55 -0.45
CA SER A 786 -12.79 -24.88 0.67
C SER A 786 -12.00 -23.67 0.18
N ILE A 787 -12.60 -22.46 0.25
CA ILE A 787 -11.98 -21.21 -0.24
C ILE A 787 -10.55 -21.03 0.31
N ASP A 788 -10.33 -21.26 1.60
CA ASP A 788 -9.00 -21.13 2.21
C ASP A 788 -7.93 -22.04 1.57
N GLN A 789 -8.29 -23.30 1.27
CA GLN A 789 -7.36 -24.25 0.64
C GLN A 789 -7.05 -23.84 -0.79
N VAL A 790 -8.07 -23.32 -1.49
CA VAL A 790 -7.94 -22.86 -2.87
C VAL A 790 -7.05 -21.61 -2.95
N MET A 791 -7.28 -20.64 -2.08
CA MET A 791 -6.48 -19.42 -2.00
C MET A 791 -5.04 -19.74 -1.60
N GLU A 792 -4.83 -20.64 -0.65
CA GLU A 792 -3.48 -21.06 -0.22
C GLU A 792 -2.72 -21.74 -1.36
N ALA A 793 -3.35 -22.67 -2.08
CA ALA A 793 -2.74 -23.30 -3.25
C ALA A 793 -2.41 -22.28 -4.35
N ALA A 794 -3.30 -21.29 -4.58
CA ALA A 794 -3.10 -20.26 -5.59
C ALA A 794 -2.02 -19.22 -5.20
N ARG A 795 -1.84 -18.94 -3.91
CA ARG A 795 -0.75 -18.06 -3.41
C ARG A 795 0.64 -18.66 -3.60
N GLN A 796 0.73 -19.99 -3.64
CA GLN A 796 1.99 -20.71 -3.82
C GLN A 796 2.46 -20.75 -5.30
N ASP A 797 1.73 -20.13 -6.24
CA ASP A 797 2.19 -20.03 -7.62
C ASP A 797 3.52 -19.25 -7.71
N PRO A 798 4.56 -19.82 -8.35
CA PRO A 798 5.87 -19.19 -8.43
C PRO A 798 5.85 -17.80 -9.08
N GLY A 799 4.99 -17.59 -10.08
CA GLY A 799 4.90 -16.30 -10.78
C GLY A 799 4.32 -15.20 -9.89
N ILE A 800 3.23 -15.50 -9.17
CA ILE A 800 2.63 -14.55 -8.22
C ILE A 800 3.60 -14.25 -7.07
N ALA A 801 4.27 -15.26 -6.53
CA ALA A 801 5.25 -15.10 -5.46
C ALA A 801 6.43 -14.22 -5.90
N GLU A 802 6.96 -14.43 -7.11
CA GLU A 802 8.11 -13.70 -7.64
C GLU A 802 7.78 -12.24 -7.99
N PHE A 803 6.60 -11.99 -8.58
CA PHE A 803 6.10 -10.62 -8.78
C PHE A 803 5.94 -9.88 -7.45
N THR A 804 5.38 -10.54 -6.45
CA THR A 804 5.17 -9.98 -5.11
C THR A 804 6.50 -9.69 -4.42
N ARG A 805 7.46 -10.62 -4.48
CA ARG A 805 8.83 -10.44 -3.96
C ARG A 805 9.47 -9.19 -4.56
N PHE A 806 9.47 -9.08 -5.90
CA PHE A 806 10.08 -7.95 -6.61
C PHE A 806 9.51 -6.61 -6.13
N TYR A 807 8.19 -6.49 -6.02
CA TYR A 807 7.56 -5.23 -5.62
C TYR A 807 7.68 -4.91 -4.13
N LEU A 808 7.75 -5.90 -3.25
CA LEU A 808 8.05 -5.70 -1.83
C LEU A 808 9.50 -5.24 -1.61
N GLU A 809 10.47 -5.83 -2.33
CA GLU A 809 11.85 -5.34 -2.32
C GLU A 809 11.95 -3.92 -2.87
N ARG A 810 11.22 -3.64 -3.96
CA ARG A 810 11.15 -2.30 -4.54
C ARG A 810 10.56 -1.31 -3.55
N ARG A 811 9.46 -1.64 -2.88
CA ARG A 811 8.83 -0.82 -1.82
C ARG A 811 9.86 -0.38 -0.79
N GLY A 812 10.68 -1.30 -0.28
CA GLY A 812 11.73 -0.98 0.68
C GLY A 812 12.71 0.09 0.18
N GLN A 813 13.13 0.00 -1.09
CA GLN A 813 14.04 0.97 -1.71
C GLN A 813 13.38 2.34 -1.94
N GLU A 814 12.14 2.37 -2.42
CA GLU A 814 11.41 3.62 -2.69
C GLU A 814 11.05 4.34 -1.39
N MET A 815 10.63 3.62 -0.35
CA MET A 815 10.40 4.20 0.98
C MET A 815 11.66 4.80 1.60
N ALA A 816 12.82 4.18 1.40
CA ALA A 816 14.10 4.74 1.85
C ALA A 816 14.41 6.05 1.12
N SER A 817 14.07 6.14 -0.17
CA SER A 817 14.32 7.29 -1.04
C SER A 817 13.32 8.46 -0.83
N ALA A 818 12.16 8.20 -0.20
CA ALA A 818 11.15 9.21 0.10
C ALA A 818 11.50 10.14 1.29
N GLY A 819 12.60 9.88 2.00
CA GLY A 819 13.04 10.72 3.12
C GLY A 819 12.19 10.58 4.38
N GLN A 820 12.05 11.67 5.15
CA GLN A 820 11.27 11.70 6.42
C GLN A 820 9.82 12.17 6.25
N ASP A 821 9.41 12.56 5.04
CA ASP A 821 8.06 13.04 4.77
C ASP A 821 7.02 11.90 4.91
N ALA A 822 6.24 11.94 6.00
CA ALA A 822 5.26 10.91 6.33
C ALA A 822 4.21 10.72 5.22
N ARG A 823 3.81 11.79 4.51
CA ARG A 823 2.83 11.70 3.43
C ARG A 823 3.42 11.00 2.22
N LYS A 824 4.65 11.33 1.83
CA LYS A 824 5.34 10.65 0.72
C LYS A 824 5.58 9.18 1.03
N ARG A 825 6.06 8.85 2.23
CA ARG A 825 6.28 7.47 2.67
C ARG A 825 5.00 6.64 2.68
N ALA A 826 3.90 7.17 3.24
CA ALA A 826 2.60 6.49 3.23
C ALA A 826 2.11 6.22 1.80
N LYS A 827 2.34 7.17 0.88
CA LYS A 827 1.97 6.99 -0.52
C LYS A 827 2.86 5.96 -1.24
N MET A 828 4.16 5.89 -0.95
CA MET A 828 5.03 4.83 -1.48
C MET A 828 4.66 3.46 -0.93
N GLU A 829 4.32 3.37 0.36
CA GLU A 829 3.81 2.14 0.95
C GLU A 829 2.56 1.66 0.21
N GLU A 830 1.60 2.56 -0.05
CA GLU A 830 0.38 2.25 -0.78
C GLU A 830 0.66 1.85 -2.24
N ASP A 831 1.50 2.60 -2.95
CA ASP A 831 1.69 2.45 -4.40
C ASP A 831 2.43 1.15 -4.76
N PHE A 832 3.22 0.60 -3.84
CA PHE A 832 4.11 -0.54 -4.07
C PHE A 832 3.72 -1.81 -3.32
N THR A 833 2.79 -1.74 -2.36
CA THR A 833 2.31 -2.93 -1.67
C THR A 833 1.44 -3.76 -2.62
N PRO A 834 1.84 -5.01 -2.95
CA PRO A 834 1.07 -5.85 -3.85
C PRO A 834 -0.27 -6.24 -3.21
N ARG A 835 -1.36 -6.05 -3.95
CA ARG A 835 -2.71 -6.51 -3.58
C ARG A 835 -3.07 -7.72 -4.44
N LEU A 836 -3.58 -8.77 -3.82
CA LEU A 836 -3.96 -10.01 -4.50
C LEU A 836 -5.47 -10.15 -4.56
N SER A 837 -6.01 -10.31 -5.77
CA SER A 837 -7.40 -10.65 -6.01
C SER A 837 -7.50 -12.06 -6.59
N PHE A 838 -8.41 -12.86 -6.03
CA PHE A 838 -8.64 -14.25 -6.43
C PHE A 838 -10.05 -14.38 -7.00
N VAL A 839 -10.15 -14.80 -8.25
CA VAL A 839 -11.44 -14.97 -8.93
C VAL A 839 -11.61 -16.43 -9.32
N LEU A 840 -12.65 -17.09 -8.79
CA LEU A 840 -13.08 -18.39 -9.30
C LEU A 840 -13.65 -18.20 -10.71
N ALA A 841 -12.87 -18.60 -11.72
CA ALA A 841 -13.20 -18.38 -13.12
C ALA A 841 -13.86 -19.60 -13.78
N GLY A 842 -13.55 -20.81 -13.31
CA GLY A 842 -14.23 -22.01 -13.78
C GLY A 842 -13.90 -23.26 -12.98
N ALA A 843 -14.59 -24.37 -13.31
CA ALA A 843 -14.38 -25.66 -12.67
C ALA A 843 -14.60 -26.81 -13.66
N GLU A 844 -13.80 -27.86 -13.55
CA GLU A 844 -13.90 -29.09 -14.35
C GLU A 844 -13.68 -30.31 -13.44
N GLY A 845 -14.65 -31.22 -13.41
CA GLY A 845 -14.56 -32.39 -12.54
C GLY A 845 -15.91 -33.00 -12.19
N ALA A 846 -16.04 -33.41 -10.94
CA ALA A 846 -17.25 -34.01 -10.40
C ALA A 846 -17.62 -33.42 -9.03
N VAL A 847 -18.93 -33.38 -8.75
CA VAL A 847 -19.45 -33.15 -7.41
C VAL A 847 -20.05 -34.43 -6.88
N LEU A 848 -19.70 -34.73 -5.63
CA LEU A 848 -20.19 -35.85 -4.86
C LEU A 848 -20.82 -35.34 -3.55
N ARG A 849 -21.60 -36.20 -2.89
CA ARG A 849 -22.32 -35.88 -1.67
C ARG A 849 -22.06 -36.90 -0.58
N ASP A 850 -22.00 -36.40 0.65
CA ASP A 850 -22.28 -37.22 1.83
C ASP A 850 -23.71 -36.90 2.28
N VAL A 851 -24.58 -37.92 2.36
CA VAL A 851 -26.00 -37.79 2.69
C VAL A 851 -26.24 -38.33 4.09
N GLN A 852 -26.87 -37.52 4.94
CA GLN A 852 -27.40 -37.96 6.23
C GLN A 852 -28.81 -38.50 6.05
N LEU A 853 -28.99 -39.75 6.48
CA LEU A 853 -30.22 -40.51 6.31
C LEU A 853 -30.64 -41.09 7.65
N ARG A 854 -31.89 -40.86 8.05
CA ARG A 854 -32.51 -41.58 9.15
C ARG A 854 -33.17 -42.84 8.61
N VAL A 855 -32.73 -44.00 9.06
CA VAL A 855 -33.16 -45.31 8.58
C VAL A 855 -34.00 -45.98 9.64
N SER A 856 -35.25 -46.28 9.32
CA SER A 856 -36.15 -47.04 10.19
C SER A 856 -36.26 -48.48 9.70
N TYR A 857 -36.07 -49.45 10.59
CA TYR A 857 -36.04 -50.87 10.24
C TYR A 857 -36.59 -51.76 11.37
N ARG A 858 -36.88 -53.02 11.07
CA ARG A 858 -37.30 -54.04 12.04
C ARG A 858 -36.28 -55.16 12.17
N VAL A 859 -36.11 -55.68 13.37
CA VAL A 859 -35.34 -56.90 13.65
C VAL A 859 -36.25 -57.82 14.46
N GLY A 860 -36.71 -58.93 13.88
CA GLY A 860 -37.81 -59.72 14.45
C GLY A 860 -39.09 -58.88 14.54
N ASP A 861 -39.66 -58.79 15.75
CA ASP A 861 -40.92 -58.06 16.01
C ASP A 861 -40.70 -56.61 16.50
N GLY A 862 -39.44 -56.20 16.71
CA GLY A 862 -39.09 -54.85 17.21
C GLY A 862 -38.78 -53.85 16.10
N GLY A 863 -39.30 -52.62 16.21
CA GLY A 863 -38.97 -51.49 15.34
C GLY A 863 -37.89 -50.57 15.93
N TYR A 864 -36.94 -50.16 15.09
CA TYR A 864 -35.75 -49.36 15.44
C TYR A 864 -35.50 -48.26 14.40
N ALA A 865 -34.73 -47.23 14.76
CA ALA A 865 -34.33 -46.18 13.84
C ALA A 865 -32.94 -45.62 14.19
N ASP A 866 -32.09 -45.46 13.18
CA ASP A 866 -30.70 -45.01 13.33
C ASP A 866 -30.32 -44.01 12.24
N GLU A 867 -29.29 -43.20 12.49
CA GLU A 867 -28.75 -42.27 11.51
C GLU A 867 -27.52 -42.85 10.81
N LEU A 868 -27.52 -42.81 9.48
CA LEU A 868 -26.41 -43.19 8.62
C LEU A 868 -25.89 -41.97 7.87
N THR A 869 -24.58 -41.93 7.62
CA THR A 869 -23.97 -41.03 6.64
C THR A 869 -23.42 -41.84 5.48
N ILE A 870 -23.93 -41.60 4.27
CA ILE A 870 -23.69 -42.44 3.08
C ILE A 870 -23.17 -41.59 1.94
N VAL A 871 -22.24 -42.13 1.14
CA VAL A 871 -21.85 -41.60 -0.18
C VAL A 871 -22.68 -42.33 -1.25
N PRO A 872 -23.69 -41.70 -1.88
CA PRO A 872 -24.65 -42.41 -2.74
C PRO A 872 -24.02 -43.12 -3.94
N SER A 873 -23.14 -42.44 -4.67
CA SER A 873 -22.47 -42.94 -5.89
C SER A 873 -21.63 -44.21 -5.68
N SER A 874 -21.07 -44.41 -4.48
CA SER A 874 -20.29 -45.61 -4.14
C SER A 874 -21.02 -46.57 -3.20
N SER A 875 -22.21 -46.21 -2.71
CA SER A 875 -22.93 -46.91 -1.64
C SER A 875 -22.09 -47.11 -0.36
N HIS A 876 -21.05 -46.30 -0.17
CA HIS A 876 -20.15 -46.43 0.96
C HIS A 876 -20.72 -45.72 2.20
N ILE A 877 -20.74 -46.42 3.33
CA ILE A 877 -21.27 -45.89 4.59
C ILE A 877 -20.11 -45.32 5.40
N LEU A 878 -20.11 -43.99 5.57
CA LEU A 878 -19.07 -43.26 6.30
C LEU A 878 -19.26 -43.33 7.81
N ALA A 879 -20.52 -43.34 8.26
CA ALA A 879 -20.87 -43.44 9.66
C ALA A 879 -22.16 -44.26 9.83
N ALA A 880 -22.11 -45.24 10.73
CA ALA A 880 -23.22 -46.08 11.14
C ALA A 880 -23.04 -46.51 12.60
N PRO A 881 -24.11 -46.90 13.31
CA PRO A 881 -24.00 -47.54 14.60
C PRO A 881 -23.10 -48.79 14.53
N ALA A 882 -22.27 -49.00 15.57
CA ALA A 882 -21.43 -50.17 15.65
C ALA A 882 -22.28 -51.45 15.74
N LEU A 883 -21.92 -52.46 14.95
CA LEU A 883 -22.54 -53.77 15.03
C LEU A 883 -21.85 -54.58 16.14
N VAL A 884 -22.60 -54.95 17.18
CA VAL A 884 -22.13 -55.69 18.35
C VAL A 884 -22.77 -57.08 18.35
N SER A 885 -21.98 -58.11 18.67
CA SER A 885 -22.47 -59.49 18.70
C SER A 885 -23.40 -59.74 19.89
N CYS A 886 -24.53 -60.39 19.62
CA CYS A 886 -25.54 -60.73 20.62
C CYS A 886 -25.81 -62.24 20.65
N GLY A 887 -25.84 -62.82 21.86
CA GLY A 887 -26.29 -64.19 22.11
C GLY A 887 -25.38 -65.32 21.59
N PRO A 888 -25.78 -66.60 21.79
CA PRO A 888 -24.98 -67.78 21.47
C PRO A 888 -24.75 -68.01 19.96
N ASN A 889 -25.55 -67.37 19.10
CA ASN A 889 -25.43 -67.47 17.64
C ASN A 889 -24.52 -66.38 17.01
N GLN A 890 -23.90 -65.51 17.82
CA GLN A 890 -22.99 -64.42 17.37
C GLN A 890 -23.52 -63.53 16.24
N GLN A 891 -24.84 -63.26 16.18
CA GLN A 891 -25.39 -62.34 15.19
C GLN A 891 -24.99 -60.90 15.56
N ALA A 892 -24.35 -60.18 14.63
CA ALA A 892 -23.90 -58.80 14.83
C ALA A 892 -25.07 -57.84 14.55
N LEU A 893 -25.53 -57.12 15.58
CA LEU A 893 -26.67 -56.21 15.50
C LEU A 893 -26.24 -54.80 15.91
N PRO A 894 -26.89 -53.73 15.40
CA PRO A 894 -26.61 -52.37 15.84
C PRO A 894 -26.74 -52.23 17.35
N GLU A 895 -25.75 -51.60 18.01
CA GLU A 895 -25.74 -51.45 19.48
C GLU A 895 -27.03 -50.79 20.01
N THR A 896 -27.60 -49.87 19.24
CA THR A 896 -28.86 -49.17 19.54
C THR A 896 -30.08 -50.10 19.63
N CYS A 897 -30.01 -51.30 19.07
CA CYS A 897 -31.06 -52.33 19.15
C CYS A 897 -30.98 -53.20 20.40
N LEU A 898 -29.83 -53.18 21.08
CA LEU A 898 -29.50 -54.06 22.19
C LEU A 898 -29.62 -53.32 23.52
N ASP A 899 -30.03 -54.04 24.55
CA ASP A 899 -30.05 -53.56 25.93
C ASP A 899 -29.61 -54.70 26.87
N ALA A 900 -29.10 -54.37 28.04
CA ALA A 900 -28.59 -55.38 28.98
C ALA A 900 -29.70 -55.86 29.91
N CYS A 901 -29.88 -57.19 30.03
CA CYS A 901 -30.74 -57.77 31.05
C CYS A 901 -30.24 -57.38 32.44
N ALA A 902 -31.06 -56.69 33.22
CA ALA A 902 -30.67 -56.11 34.49
C ALA A 902 -30.36 -57.14 35.60
N ILE A 903 -30.65 -58.42 35.38
CA ILE A 903 -30.35 -59.53 36.30
C ILE A 903 -29.19 -60.39 35.78
N SER A 904 -29.24 -60.85 34.53
CA SER A 904 -28.21 -61.76 33.99
C SER A 904 -27.00 -61.04 33.38
N GLY A 905 -27.09 -59.73 33.12
CA GLY A 905 -26.07 -58.95 32.44
C GLY A 905 -25.91 -59.27 30.95
N LYS A 906 -26.66 -60.24 30.40
CA LYS A 906 -26.61 -60.59 28.97
C LYS A 906 -27.24 -59.47 28.13
N ARG A 907 -26.54 -59.04 27.06
CA ARG A 907 -27.08 -58.14 26.04
C ARG A 907 -28.07 -58.91 25.17
N GLU A 908 -29.28 -58.36 25.02
CA GLU A 908 -30.36 -58.95 24.23
C GLU A 908 -31.17 -57.86 23.51
N LEU A 909 -31.98 -58.26 22.53
CA LEU A 909 -32.83 -57.33 21.80
C LEU A 909 -33.79 -56.59 22.75
N ARG A 910 -33.77 -55.26 22.69
CA ARG A 910 -34.50 -54.37 23.60
C ARG A 910 -36.02 -54.66 23.69
N HIS A 911 -36.62 -55.19 22.63
CA HIS A 911 -38.06 -55.54 22.57
C HIS A 911 -38.39 -56.92 23.17
N ARG A 912 -37.39 -57.79 23.40
CA ARG A 912 -37.57 -59.11 24.05
C ARG A 912 -37.47 -59.06 25.56
N LEU A 913 -36.91 -57.98 26.10
CA LEU A 913 -36.83 -57.76 27.53
C LEU A 913 -38.14 -57.17 28.03
N VAL A 914 -38.69 -57.78 29.08
CA VAL A 914 -39.88 -57.31 29.77
C VAL A 914 -39.48 -56.21 30.73
N VAL A 915 -40.25 -55.12 30.72
CA VAL A 915 -40.04 -53.98 31.62
C VAL A 915 -40.72 -54.29 32.96
N SER A 916 -39.96 -54.20 34.05
CA SER A 916 -40.52 -54.22 35.41
C SER A 916 -41.49 -53.07 35.58
N GLU A 917 -42.71 -53.37 36.00
CA GLU A 917 -43.74 -52.37 36.34
C GLU A 917 -43.44 -51.65 37.67
N LEU A 918 -42.38 -52.04 38.39
CA LEU A 918 -41.96 -51.41 39.64
C LEU A 918 -40.90 -50.31 39.44
N ASN A 919 -39.84 -50.57 38.67
CA ASN A 919 -38.71 -49.64 38.55
C ASN A 919 -38.23 -49.41 37.11
N GLY A 920 -38.92 -49.97 36.11
CA GLY A 920 -38.58 -49.79 34.69
C GLY A 920 -37.34 -50.55 34.21
N ARG A 921 -36.68 -51.35 35.05
CA ARG A 921 -35.57 -52.24 34.65
C ARG A 921 -36.08 -53.29 33.67
N ARG A 922 -35.23 -53.69 32.73
CA ARG A 922 -35.57 -54.66 31.69
C ARG A 922 -34.87 -55.98 31.93
N ALA A 923 -35.60 -57.08 31.91
CA ALA A 923 -35.02 -58.42 32.09
C ALA A 923 -35.68 -59.45 31.16
N LEU A 924 -35.06 -60.63 31.04
CA LEU A 924 -35.64 -61.73 30.29
C LEU A 924 -36.93 -62.23 30.97
N PRO A 925 -37.94 -62.71 30.20
CA PRO A 925 -39.23 -63.16 30.74
C PRO A 925 -39.13 -64.20 31.87
N GLU A 926 -38.09 -65.04 31.88
CA GLU A 926 -37.82 -66.05 32.90
C GLU A 926 -37.49 -65.49 34.29
N PHE A 927 -37.03 -64.23 34.36
CA PHE A 927 -36.78 -63.52 35.61
C PHE A 927 -37.96 -62.65 36.04
N VAL A 928 -39.14 -62.84 35.44
CA VAL A 928 -40.37 -62.10 35.76
C VAL A 928 -41.35 -63.01 36.49
N VAL A 929 -41.88 -62.52 37.61
CA VAL A 929 -42.85 -63.19 38.48
C VAL A 929 -44.04 -62.27 38.76
N ARG A 930 -45.23 -62.86 39.00
CA ARG A 930 -46.44 -62.10 39.32
C ARG A 930 -46.61 -61.95 40.83
N CYS A 931 -46.78 -60.71 41.29
CA CYS A 931 -47.07 -60.42 42.70
C CYS A 931 -48.42 -61.04 43.10
N ALA A 932 -48.47 -61.84 44.18
CA ALA A 932 -49.71 -62.48 44.63
C ALA A 932 -50.77 -61.50 45.17
N LEU A 933 -50.36 -60.26 45.50
CA LEU A 933 -51.26 -59.22 46.02
C LEU A 933 -51.82 -58.32 44.90
N THR A 934 -51.01 -57.95 43.91
CA THR A 934 -51.36 -56.93 42.90
C THR A 934 -51.37 -57.44 41.47
N ASN A 935 -50.94 -58.67 41.24
CA ASN A 935 -50.86 -59.33 39.93
C ASN A 935 -49.94 -58.66 38.89
N ARG A 936 -49.16 -57.65 39.30
CA ARG A 936 -48.15 -56.94 38.48
C ARG A 936 -46.98 -57.83 38.12
N CYS A 937 -46.37 -57.57 36.97
CA CYS A 937 -45.15 -58.24 36.49
C CYS A 937 -43.91 -57.58 37.10
N LEU A 938 -43.29 -58.28 38.04
CA LEU A 938 -42.12 -57.84 38.80
C LEU A 938 -40.94 -58.77 38.53
N LEU A 939 -39.71 -58.30 38.75
CA LEU A 939 -38.54 -59.16 38.64
C LEU A 939 -38.40 -60.10 39.84
N THR A 940 -37.68 -61.21 39.68
CA THR A 940 -37.50 -62.21 40.75
C THR A 940 -36.78 -61.67 41.99
N ASP A 941 -35.96 -60.62 41.85
CA ASP A 941 -35.29 -59.91 42.95
C ASP A 941 -36.17 -58.83 43.61
N GLU A 942 -37.37 -58.57 43.06
CA GLU A 942 -38.31 -57.53 43.49
C GLU A 942 -39.46 -58.07 44.37
N VAL A 943 -39.54 -59.38 44.59
CA VAL A 943 -40.59 -60.03 45.40
C VAL A 943 -40.00 -60.76 46.62
N GLU A 944 -40.78 -60.84 47.70
CA GLU A 944 -40.37 -61.48 48.96
C GLU A 944 -41.58 -62.17 49.65
N ARG A 945 -41.33 -63.14 50.55
CA ARG A 945 -42.40 -63.85 51.28
C ARG A 945 -42.79 -63.09 52.56
N SER A 946 -44.08 -62.81 52.75
CA SER A 946 -44.59 -62.17 53.98
C SER A 946 -44.36 -63.06 55.21
N ALA A 947 -43.79 -62.48 56.27
CA ALA A 947 -43.59 -63.11 57.57
C ALA A 947 -44.89 -63.32 58.37
N MET A 948 -46.01 -62.68 57.96
CA MET A 948 -47.33 -62.85 58.61
C MET A 948 -48.27 -63.78 57.83
N THR A 949 -48.16 -63.84 56.49
CA THR A 949 -49.09 -64.63 55.65
C THR A 949 -48.41 -65.71 54.80
N GLY A 950 -47.08 -65.70 54.65
CA GLY A 950 -46.31 -66.69 53.88
C GLY A 950 -46.35 -66.57 52.35
N LYS A 951 -47.11 -65.62 51.79
CA LYS A 951 -47.30 -65.42 50.34
C LYS A 951 -46.19 -64.57 49.71
N LEU A 952 -45.90 -64.79 48.42
CA LEU A 952 -44.94 -64.01 47.61
C LEU A 952 -45.56 -62.68 47.15
N VAL A 953 -45.08 -61.58 47.71
CA VAL A 953 -45.61 -60.23 47.51
C VAL A 953 -44.46 -59.32 47.05
N GLY A 954 -44.75 -58.33 46.22
CA GLY A 954 -43.76 -57.31 45.86
C GLY A 954 -43.19 -56.66 47.11
N ARG A 955 -41.87 -56.44 47.14
CA ARG A 955 -41.19 -55.80 48.28
C ARG A 955 -41.77 -54.42 48.60
N ASP A 956 -42.31 -53.74 47.61
CA ASP A 956 -43.02 -52.47 47.72
C ASP A 956 -44.32 -52.53 48.54
N HIS A 957 -44.90 -53.73 48.70
CA HIS A 957 -46.12 -53.96 49.46
C HIS A 957 -45.89 -54.64 50.82
N LEU A 958 -44.64 -54.94 51.17
CA LEU A 958 -44.24 -55.46 52.48
C LEU A 958 -43.56 -54.34 53.28
N LYS A 959 -43.97 -54.16 54.53
CA LYS A 959 -43.33 -53.26 55.48
C LYS A 959 -42.44 -54.05 56.42
N THR A 960 -41.30 -53.48 56.78
CA THR A 960 -40.38 -54.04 57.78
C THR A 960 -40.74 -53.53 59.17
N SER A 961 -40.89 -54.41 60.16
CA SER A 961 -40.94 -53.97 61.57
C SER A 961 -39.61 -53.33 61.93
N ALA A 962 -39.66 -52.05 62.28
CA ALA A 962 -38.49 -51.29 62.74
C ALA A 962 -37.94 -51.77 64.10
N VAL A 963 -38.63 -52.71 64.76
CA VAL A 963 -38.19 -53.33 66.02
C VAL A 963 -37.63 -54.72 65.75
N SER A 964 -38.39 -55.60 65.09
CA SER A 964 -38.02 -57.02 64.95
C SER A 964 -37.39 -57.39 63.60
N GLY A 965 -37.35 -56.49 62.63
CA GLY A 965 -36.83 -56.72 61.27
C GLY A 965 -37.67 -57.65 60.38
N LYS A 966 -38.89 -58.03 60.80
CA LYS A 966 -39.76 -58.95 60.02
C LYS A 966 -40.56 -58.18 58.96
N HIS A 967 -40.68 -58.75 57.75
CA HIS A 967 -41.40 -58.14 56.62
C HIS A 967 -42.84 -58.65 56.51
N ALA A 968 -43.85 -57.78 56.57
CA ALA A 968 -45.26 -58.17 56.51
C ALA A 968 -46.15 -57.07 55.92
N GLU A 969 -47.40 -57.40 55.57
CA GLU A 969 -48.36 -56.45 55.02
C GLU A 969 -48.68 -55.32 56.01
N ALA A 970 -48.83 -54.09 55.50
CA ALA A 970 -48.95 -52.87 56.29
C ALA A 970 -50.07 -52.88 57.36
N ASN A 971 -51.09 -53.71 57.18
CA ASN A 971 -52.28 -53.77 58.02
C ASN A 971 -51.98 -54.24 59.46
N TYR A 972 -50.87 -54.94 59.67
CA TYR A 972 -50.47 -55.50 60.98
C TYR A 972 -49.58 -54.56 61.81
N PHE A 973 -49.34 -53.35 61.31
CA PHE A 973 -48.44 -52.39 61.92
C PHE A 973 -49.20 -51.35 62.75
N GLY A 974 -48.57 -50.89 63.83
CA GLY A 974 -48.91 -49.68 64.56
C GLY A 974 -47.77 -48.69 64.44
N ARG A 975 -48.06 -47.40 64.59
CA ARG A 975 -47.05 -46.34 64.43
C ARG A 975 -46.64 -45.79 65.78
N CYS A 976 -45.35 -45.81 66.07
CA CYS A 976 -44.75 -45.01 67.12
C CYS A 976 -44.97 -43.53 66.78
N VAL A 977 -45.64 -42.78 67.66
CA VAL A 977 -45.95 -41.37 67.41
C VAL A 977 -44.68 -40.50 67.40
N PHE A 978 -43.59 -40.96 68.02
CA PHE A 978 -42.34 -40.20 68.16
C PHE A 978 -41.38 -40.44 67.00
N SER A 979 -41.02 -41.69 66.74
CA SER A 979 -40.11 -42.01 65.64
C SER A 979 -40.83 -42.08 64.28
N GLY A 980 -42.16 -42.15 64.27
CA GLY A 980 -42.95 -42.39 63.05
C GLY A 980 -42.79 -43.81 62.50
N ASP A 981 -41.90 -44.60 63.10
CA ASP A 981 -41.65 -45.98 62.71
C ASP A 981 -42.89 -46.82 62.91
N GLU A 982 -43.15 -47.64 61.91
CA GLU A 982 -44.18 -48.65 61.96
C GLU A 982 -43.55 -49.93 62.52
N ALA A 983 -44.02 -50.34 63.68
CA ALA A 983 -43.66 -51.60 64.33
C ALA A 983 -44.90 -52.47 64.47
N LEU A 984 -44.75 -53.74 64.83
CA LEU A 984 -45.93 -54.56 65.10
C LEU A 984 -46.64 -54.01 66.33
N ARG A 985 -47.98 -54.00 66.34
CA ARG A 985 -48.76 -53.41 67.44
C ARG A 985 -48.45 -54.00 68.82
N SER A 986 -47.93 -55.24 68.88
CA SER A 986 -47.47 -55.90 70.09
C SER A 986 -46.16 -55.35 70.68
N GLU A 987 -45.50 -54.39 70.02
CA GLU A 987 -44.16 -53.87 70.35
C GLU A 987 -44.18 -52.36 70.75
N LEU A 988 -45.35 -51.83 71.12
CA LEU A 988 -45.60 -50.40 71.41
C LEU A 988 -46.25 -50.18 72.82
N ARG A 989 -45.91 -49.08 73.51
CA ARG A 989 -46.31 -48.67 74.88
C ARG A 989 -46.72 -47.18 74.97
N THR A 990 -47.43 -46.72 76.01
CA THR A 990 -47.93 -45.32 76.15
C THR A 990 -47.11 -44.48 77.17
N SER A 991 -46.81 -43.20 76.85
CA SER A 991 -45.94 -42.29 77.65
C SER A 991 -46.66 -41.52 78.79
N ASP A 992 -46.00 -41.37 79.96
CA ASP A 992 -46.52 -40.62 81.12
C ASP A 992 -46.43 -39.08 80.96
N LEU A 993 -45.66 -38.59 79.98
CA LEU A 993 -45.49 -37.15 79.71
C LEU A 993 -46.54 -36.60 78.73
N SER A 994 -46.88 -37.38 77.70
CA SER A 994 -47.73 -36.92 76.60
C SER A 994 -48.91 -37.84 76.25
N GLY A 995 -49.02 -39.02 76.86
CA GLY A 995 -50.11 -39.98 76.62
C GLY A 995 -50.07 -40.67 75.25
N LYS A 996 -48.96 -40.54 74.50
CA LYS A 996 -48.81 -41.08 73.13
C LYS A 996 -48.16 -42.47 73.11
N LEU A 997 -48.50 -43.28 72.10
CA LEU A 997 -47.91 -44.60 71.85
C LEU A 997 -46.49 -44.46 71.26
N PHE A 998 -45.53 -45.19 71.83
CA PHE A 998 -44.11 -45.18 71.51
C PHE A 998 -43.52 -46.59 71.59
N ARG A 999 -42.32 -46.82 71.06
CA ARG A 999 -41.70 -48.15 71.11
C ARG A 999 -41.16 -48.47 72.50
N GLU A 1000 -41.46 -49.65 73.01
CA GLU A 1000 -41.08 -50.01 74.38
C GLU A 1000 -39.56 -50.08 74.61
N ASP A 1001 -38.79 -50.41 73.58
CA ASP A 1001 -37.32 -50.44 73.61
C ASP A 1001 -36.66 -49.05 73.74
N ARG A 1002 -37.44 -47.97 73.72
CA ARG A 1002 -36.98 -46.56 73.73
C ARG A 1002 -37.49 -45.74 74.93
N ALA A 1003 -37.81 -46.38 76.05
CA ALA A 1003 -38.26 -45.70 77.28
C ALA A 1003 -37.11 -45.00 78.06
N ALA A 1004 -37.36 -43.81 78.62
CA ALA A 1004 -36.41 -43.07 79.48
C ALA A 1004 -37.12 -42.31 80.63
N SER A 1005 -36.35 -41.81 81.62
CA SER A 1005 -36.87 -41.15 82.84
C SER A 1005 -36.19 -39.81 83.19
N SER A 1006 -36.94 -38.81 83.71
CA SER A 1006 -36.40 -37.49 84.12
C SER A 1006 -35.52 -37.57 85.38
N ALA A 1007 -34.33 -36.95 85.33
CA ALA A 1007 -33.38 -36.82 86.44
C ALA A 1007 -33.76 -35.75 87.48
N VAL A 1008 -34.86 -35.01 87.28
CA VAL A 1008 -35.39 -34.02 88.24
C VAL A 1008 -36.71 -34.51 88.86
N SER A 1009 -37.60 -35.16 88.10
CA SER A 1009 -38.94 -35.55 88.57
C SER A 1009 -39.31 -37.04 88.46
N GLY A 1010 -38.54 -37.89 87.77
CA GLY A 1010 -38.69 -39.36 87.75
C GLY A 1010 -39.78 -39.95 86.84
N ARG A 1011 -40.51 -39.16 86.04
CA ARG A 1011 -41.56 -39.64 85.11
C ARG A 1011 -40.98 -40.41 83.90
N ILE A 1012 -41.71 -41.39 83.35
CA ILE A 1012 -41.26 -42.27 82.24
C ILE A 1012 -41.98 -41.92 80.93
N GLY A 1013 -41.21 -41.72 79.86
CA GLY A 1013 -41.73 -41.44 78.52
C GLY A 1013 -40.79 -41.96 77.44
N HIS A 1014 -41.06 -41.65 76.17
CA HIS A 1014 -40.11 -41.91 75.11
C HIS A 1014 -38.84 -41.09 75.35
N GLN A 1015 -37.66 -41.65 75.07
CA GLN A 1015 -36.36 -40.97 75.24
C GLN A 1015 -36.30 -39.56 74.63
N ASP A 1016 -36.99 -39.34 73.50
CA ASP A 1016 -37.02 -38.05 72.77
C ASP A 1016 -37.93 -37.00 73.44
N GLU A 1017 -38.76 -37.40 74.41
CA GLU A 1017 -39.56 -36.46 75.20
C GLU A 1017 -38.76 -35.78 76.31
N PHE A 1018 -37.55 -36.28 76.57
CA PHE A 1018 -36.59 -35.70 77.50
C PHE A 1018 -35.49 -35.00 76.73
N VAL A 1019 -34.97 -33.92 77.29
CA VAL A 1019 -33.86 -33.17 76.74
C VAL A 1019 -32.67 -33.35 77.67
N ALA A 1020 -31.55 -33.84 77.13
CA ALA A 1020 -30.32 -33.92 77.88
C ALA A 1020 -29.81 -32.51 78.23
N CYS A 1021 -29.50 -32.28 79.51
CA CYS A 1021 -28.80 -31.08 79.93
C CYS A 1021 -27.49 -30.95 79.16
N HIS A 1022 -27.32 -29.87 78.38
CA HIS A 1022 -26.18 -29.74 77.48
C HIS A 1022 -24.82 -29.91 78.19
N GLN A 1023 -24.71 -29.49 79.44
CA GLN A 1023 -23.44 -29.54 80.18
C GLN A 1023 -23.25 -30.80 81.02
N SER A 1024 -24.32 -31.37 81.59
CA SER A 1024 -24.21 -32.54 82.49
C SER A 1024 -24.75 -33.84 81.90
N GLN A 1025 -25.32 -33.79 80.69
CA GLN A 1025 -25.90 -34.90 79.93
C GLN A 1025 -27.07 -35.65 80.62
N ALA A 1026 -27.50 -35.22 81.81
CA ALA A 1026 -28.67 -35.78 82.50
C ALA A 1026 -29.98 -35.43 81.79
N LEU A 1027 -30.90 -36.39 81.64
CA LEU A 1027 -32.18 -36.22 80.94
C LEU A 1027 -33.18 -35.42 81.79
N LEU A 1028 -33.71 -34.34 81.22
CA LEU A 1028 -34.64 -33.41 81.88
C LEU A 1028 -35.97 -33.36 81.11
N ALA A 1029 -37.09 -33.11 81.80
CA ALA A 1029 -38.30 -32.74 81.09
C ALA A 1029 -38.16 -31.30 80.54
N PRO A 1030 -38.68 -30.99 79.34
CA PRO A 1030 -38.49 -29.68 78.69
C PRO A 1030 -38.93 -28.46 79.50
N SER A 1031 -39.88 -28.64 80.43
CA SER A 1031 -40.41 -27.61 81.33
C SER A 1031 -39.55 -27.36 82.58
N GLU A 1032 -38.52 -28.17 82.82
CA GLU A 1032 -37.75 -28.19 84.08
C GLU A 1032 -36.31 -27.60 83.93
N GLY A 1033 -35.92 -27.16 82.73
CA GLY A 1033 -34.58 -26.62 82.44
C GLY A 1033 -34.57 -25.12 82.09
N GLU A 1034 -33.44 -24.46 82.31
CA GLU A 1034 -33.20 -23.07 81.89
C GLU A 1034 -32.55 -23.03 80.49
N ARG A 1035 -32.97 -22.12 79.61
CA ARG A 1035 -32.43 -22.01 78.24
C ARG A 1035 -31.40 -20.89 78.12
N CYS A 1036 -30.27 -21.21 77.51
CA CYS A 1036 -29.29 -20.23 77.05
C CYS A 1036 -29.93 -19.32 75.99
N GLY A 1037 -29.96 -18.02 76.23
CA GLY A 1037 -30.53 -17.03 75.31
C GLY A 1037 -29.75 -16.82 74.01
N VAL A 1038 -28.67 -17.58 73.78
CA VAL A 1038 -27.79 -17.45 72.60
C VAL A 1038 -27.79 -18.73 71.78
N THR A 1039 -27.39 -19.84 72.40
CA THR A 1039 -27.35 -21.14 71.71
C THR A 1039 -28.68 -21.87 71.75
N GLY A 1040 -29.62 -21.41 72.58
CA GLY A 1040 -30.92 -22.07 72.78
C GLY A 1040 -30.83 -23.38 73.58
N HIS A 1041 -29.64 -23.81 73.98
CA HIS A 1041 -29.43 -25.06 74.70
C HIS A 1041 -30.06 -25.02 76.09
N LEU A 1042 -30.74 -26.11 76.44
CA LEU A 1042 -31.40 -26.32 77.73
C LEU A 1042 -30.38 -26.90 78.73
N VAL A 1043 -30.21 -26.23 79.86
CA VAL A 1043 -29.30 -26.62 80.94
C VAL A 1043 -30.03 -26.66 82.28
N ARG A 1044 -29.42 -27.29 83.28
CA ARG A 1044 -29.95 -27.25 84.65
C ARG A 1044 -29.99 -25.81 85.18
N PRO A 1045 -31.00 -25.47 86.00
CA PRO A 1045 -31.09 -24.15 86.62
C PRO A 1045 -29.80 -23.76 87.37
N GLY A 1046 -29.32 -22.53 87.16
CA GLY A 1046 -28.13 -21.98 87.83
C GLY A 1046 -26.80 -21.99 87.04
N ILE A 1047 -26.76 -22.53 85.82
CA ILE A 1047 -25.53 -22.66 85.00
C ILE A 1047 -25.21 -21.43 84.13
N LEU A 1048 -26.20 -20.62 83.74
CA LEU A 1048 -26.05 -19.54 82.75
C LEU A 1048 -25.55 -18.21 83.36
N GLU A 1049 -24.64 -17.51 82.66
CA GLU A 1049 -24.10 -16.19 83.03
C GLU A 1049 -24.69 -15.06 82.15
N SER A 1050 -24.79 -13.82 82.65
CA SER A 1050 -25.37 -12.70 81.88
C SER A 1050 -24.32 -11.91 81.09
N CYS A 1051 -24.57 -11.69 79.79
CA CYS A 1051 -23.80 -10.78 78.95
C CYS A 1051 -23.98 -9.33 79.42
N ALA A 1052 -22.88 -8.64 79.72
CA ALA A 1052 -22.94 -7.26 80.22
C ALA A 1052 -23.45 -6.25 79.18
N ALA A 1053 -23.22 -6.50 77.88
CA ALA A 1053 -23.61 -5.58 76.80
C ALA A 1053 -25.09 -5.71 76.40
N THR A 1054 -25.69 -6.89 76.55
CA THR A 1054 -27.05 -7.17 76.06
C THR A 1054 -28.01 -7.71 77.11
N GLY A 1055 -27.54 -7.96 78.34
CA GLY A 1055 -28.31 -8.57 79.43
C GLY A 1055 -28.66 -10.06 79.22
N THR A 1056 -28.26 -10.65 78.09
CA THR A 1056 -28.66 -12.02 77.69
C THR A 1056 -27.96 -13.08 78.54
N ARG A 1057 -28.73 -13.98 79.17
CA ARG A 1057 -28.21 -15.14 79.92
C ARG A 1057 -27.69 -16.22 78.96
N ALA A 1058 -26.39 -16.43 78.90
CA ALA A 1058 -25.71 -17.31 77.97
C ALA A 1058 -24.78 -18.30 78.68
N LEU A 1059 -24.34 -19.33 77.96
CA LEU A 1059 -23.34 -20.27 78.47
C LEU A 1059 -21.99 -19.55 78.66
N PRO A 1060 -21.21 -19.87 79.70
CA PRO A 1060 -19.88 -19.30 79.90
C PRO A 1060 -18.94 -19.50 78.70
N SER A 1061 -19.11 -20.55 77.91
CA SER A 1061 -18.31 -20.80 76.69
C SER A 1061 -18.56 -19.78 75.57
N GLU A 1062 -19.73 -19.16 75.55
CA GLU A 1062 -20.17 -18.20 74.51
C GLU A 1062 -19.84 -16.75 74.85
N LEU A 1063 -19.34 -16.53 76.07
CA LEU A 1063 -18.96 -15.22 76.59
C LEU A 1063 -17.43 -15.13 76.67
N ASP A 1064 -16.87 -14.05 76.13
CA ASP A 1064 -15.45 -13.74 76.25
C ASP A 1064 -15.27 -12.31 76.78
N ARG A 1065 -14.08 -12.01 77.30
CA ARG A 1065 -13.84 -10.74 77.98
C ARG A 1065 -13.43 -9.68 76.97
N CYS A 1066 -14.20 -8.58 76.90
CA CYS A 1066 -13.77 -7.38 76.18
C CYS A 1066 -12.60 -6.75 76.92
N VAL A 1067 -11.44 -6.63 76.27
CA VAL A 1067 -10.22 -6.08 76.88
C VAL A 1067 -10.41 -4.60 77.27
N VAL A 1068 -11.25 -3.85 76.54
CA VAL A 1068 -11.48 -2.41 76.79
C VAL A 1068 -12.39 -2.16 77.99
N THR A 1069 -13.46 -2.94 78.17
CA THR A 1069 -14.45 -2.72 79.23
C THR A 1069 -14.27 -3.65 80.44
N GLY A 1070 -13.48 -4.72 80.30
CA GLY A 1070 -13.25 -5.72 81.36
C GLY A 1070 -14.43 -6.66 81.62
N HIS A 1071 -15.58 -6.43 80.99
CA HIS A 1071 -16.80 -7.23 81.15
C HIS A 1071 -16.87 -8.37 80.14
N ARG A 1072 -17.56 -9.44 80.51
CA ARG A 1072 -17.82 -10.58 79.61
C ARG A 1072 -19.00 -10.27 78.70
N ALA A 1073 -18.78 -10.40 77.40
CA ALA A 1073 -19.76 -10.17 76.37
C ALA A 1073 -19.74 -11.33 75.36
N LEU A 1074 -20.76 -11.42 74.52
CA LEU A 1074 -20.87 -12.51 73.56
C LEU A 1074 -19.73 -12.45 72.54
N LYS A 1075 -19.09 -13.59 72.30
CA LYS A 1075 -17.99 -13.72 71.33
C LYS A 1075 -18.31 -13.11 69.97
N ARG A 1076 -19.54 -13.30 69.48
CA ARG A 1076 -20.01 -12.74 68.19
C ARG A 1076 -20.09 -11.22 68.14
N LEU A 1077 -20.09 -10.54 69.29
CA LEU A 1077 -20.11 -9.07 69.39
C LEU A 1077 -18.69 -8.50 69.57
N LEU A 1078 -17.69 -9.38 69.68
CA LEU A 1078 -16.30 -9.01 69.86
C LEU A 1078 -15.54 -9.12 68.53
N VAL A 1079 -14.81 -8.08 68.18
CA VAL A 1079 -13.91 -8.01 67.02
C VAL A 1079 -12.46 -7.99 67.48
N PRO A 1080 -11.53 -8.64 66.76
CA PRO A 1080 -10.11 -8.60 67.09
C PRO A 1080 -9.44 -7.32 66.59
N SER A 1081 -8.48 -6.80 67.36
CA SER A 1081 -7.60 -5.73 66.89
C SER A 1081 -6.65 -6.26 65.81
N SER A 1082 -6.55 -5.58 64.67
CA SER A 1082 -5.55 -5.84 63.63
C SER A 1082 -4.12 -5.53 64.08
N VAL A 1083 -3.95 -4.78 65.17
CA VAL A 1083 -2.64 -4.37 65.70
C VAL A 1083 -2.13 -5.37 66.74
N SER A 1084 -2.97 -5.81 67.69
CA SER A 1084 -2.56 -6.69 68.80
C SER A 1084 -3.29 -8.04 68.87
N GLY A 1085 -4.34 -8.24 68.09
CA GLY A 1085 -5.20 -9.42 68.16
C GLY A 1085 -6.18 -9.43 69.34
N ALA A 1086 -6.16 -8.42 70.21
CA ALA A 1086 -7.04 -8.36 71.38
C ALA A 1086 -8.53 -8.20 71.00
N LEU A 1087 -9.41 -8.92 71.70
CA LEU A 1087 -10.85 -8.91 71.45
C LEU A 1087 -11.56 -7.77 72.20
N MET A 1088 -12.40 -7.02 71.49
CA MET A 1088 -13.14 -5.87 72.01
C MET A 1088 -14.52 -5.77 71.37
N LEU A 1089 -15.46 -5.08 72.02
CA LEU A 1089 -16.77 -4.83 71.40
C LEU A 1089 -16.62 -3.93 70.16
N GLU A 1090 -17.26 -4.31 69.06
CA GLU A 1090 -17.17 -3.56 67.79
C GLU A 1090 -17.58 -2.09 67.96
N GLU A 1091 -18.62 -1.81 68.72
CA GLU A 1091 -19.09 -0.45 69.04
C GLU A 1091 -18.07 0.40 69.83
N LYS A 1092 -17.07 -0.23 70.45
CA LYS A 1092 -15.98 0.43 71.16
C LYS A 1092 -14.67 0.39 70.38
N ALA A 1093 -14.64 -0.21 69.19
CA ALA A 1093 -13.45 -0.33 68.36
C ALA A 1093 -13.32 0.87 67.40
N VAL A 1094 -12.08 1.19 67.03
CA VAL A 1094 -11.81 2.20 65.98
C VAL A 1094 -11.62 1.48 64.65
N ARG A 1095 -12.47 1.80 63.67
CA ARG A 1095 -12.52 1.11 62.37
C ARG A 1095 -11.73 1.87 61.30
N ALA A 1096 -10.92 1.15 60.53
CA ALA A 1096 -10.23 1.66 59.35
C ALA A 1096 -11.16 1.73 58.13
N ALA A 1097 -10.85 2.59 57.17
CA ALA A 1097 -11.65 2.79 55.95
C ALA A 1097 -11.88 1.50 55.14
N HIS A 1098 -10.94 0.56 55.18
CA HIS A 1098 -11.00 -0.71 54.44
C HIS A 1098 -11.51 -1.90 55.30
N GLY A 1099 -12.00 -1.64 56.52
CA GLY A 1099 -12.83 -2.59 57.26
C GLY A 1099 -12.16 -3.36 58.42
N VAL A 1100 -10.91 -3.07 58.78
CA VAL A 1100 -10.26 -3.63 59.97
C VAL A 1100 -10.44 -2.73 61.20
N TYR A 1101 -10.20 -3.27 62.41
CA TYR A 1101 -10.47 -2.60 63.68
C TYR A 1101 -9.24 -2.58 64.58
N CYS A 1102 -9.06 -1.54 65.40
CA CYS A 1102 -8.05 -1.50 66.47
C CYS A 1102 -8.66 -1.03 67.79
N LEU A 1103 -7.95 -1.28 68.90
CA LEU A 1103 -8.37 -0.76 70.21
C LEU A 1103 -8.32 0.78 70.19
N PRO A 1104 -9.19 1.47 70.94
CA PRO A 1104 -9.09 2.93 71.12
C PRO A 1104 -7.73 3.39 71.66
N ALA A 1105 -7.08 2.56 72.49
CA ALA A 1105 -5.73 2.85 73.00
C ALA A 1105 -4.63 2.70 71.93
N GLU A 1106 -4.90 1.97 70.84
CA GLU A 1106 -3.99 1.74 69.71
C GLU A 1106 -4.26 2.70 68.55
N ALA A 1107 -5.42 3.38 68.58
CA ALA A 1107 -5.78 4.36 67.59
C ALA A 1107 -4.83 5.56 67.63
N GLN A 1108 -4.40 6.00 66.46
CA GLN A 1108 -3.54 7.16 66.33
C GLN A 1108 -4.38 8.43 66.16
N THR A 1109 -3.95 9.51 66.79
CA THR A 1109 -4.65 10.79 66.64
C THR A 1109 -4.12 11.51 65.41
N CYS A 1110 -5.03 11.87 64.50
CA CYS A 1110 -4.69 12.73 63.38
C CYS A 1110 -4.24 14.10 63.89
N GLY A 1111 -2.99 14.47 63.60
CA GLY A 1111 -2.35 15.73 63.97
C GLY A 1111 -3.03 16.98 63.38
N TRP A 1112 -3.88 16.83 62.36
CA TRP A 1112 -4.69 17.94 61.82
C TRP A 1112 -6.10 18.00 62.41
N SER A 1113 -6.96 17.02 62.13
CA SER A 1113 -8.35 17.02 62.60
C SER A 1113 -8.56 16.68 64.08
N GLY A 1114 -7.53 16.18 64.78
CA GLY A 1114 -7.63 15.71 66.17
C GLY A 1114 -8.47 14.44 66.34
N GLN A 1115 -8.95 13.82 65.26
CA GLN A 1115 -9.72 12.60 65.34
C GLN A 1115 -8.82 11.41 65.67
N SER A 1116 -9.26 10.57 66.59
CA SER A 1116 -8.66 9.27 66.85
C SER A 1116 -9.09 8.31 65.74
N VAL A 1117 -8.11 7.83 64.98
CA VAL A 1117 -8.32 7.07 63.74
C VAL A 1117 -7.42 5.85 63.73
N HIS A 1118 -7.75 4.89 62.87
CA HIS A 1118 -6.95 3.67 62.75
C HIS A 1118 -5.54 4.00 62.23
N PRO A 1119 -4.46 3.39 62.76
CA PRO A 1119 -3.07 3.67 62.34
C PRO A 1119 -2.85 3.58 60.82
N GLU A 1120 -3.49 2.60 60.16
CA GLU A 1120 -3.35 2.41 58.72
C GLU A 1120 -3.95 3.53 57.85
N ASP A 1121 -4.84 4.35 58.39
CA ASP A 1121 -5.45 5.47 57.68
C ASP A 1121 -4.63 6.77 57.84
N VAL A 1122 -3.56 6.73 58.63
CA VAL A 1122 -2.67 7.88 58.87
C VAL A 1122 -1.53 7.91 57.84
N ARG A 1123 -1.20 9.11 57.34
CA ARG A 1123 -0.07 9.39 56.45
C ARG A 1123 0.76 10.52 57.05
N ILE A 1124 2.09 10.46 56.98
CA ILE A 1124 2.94 11.53 57.53
C ILE A 1124 3.02 12.69 56.53
N CYS A 1125 2.60 13.88 56.96
CA CYS A 1125 2.70 15.10 56.14
C CYS A 1125 4.17 15.45 55.91
N ALA A 1126 4.60 15.50 54.65
CA ALA A 1126 6.00 15.79 54.29
C ALA A 1126 6.46 17.21 54.68
N LEU A 1127 5.54 18.17 54.77
CA LEU A 1127 5.88 19.57 55.11
C LEU A 1127 6.08 19.78 56.61
N THR A 1128 5.21 19.20 57.42
CA THR A 1128 5.17 19.45 58.87
C THR A 1128 5.58 18.25 59.72
N GLY A 1129 5.69 17.05 59.13
CA GLY A 1129 6.04 15.82 59.82
C GLY A 1129 4.95 15.22 60.71
N ILE A 1130 3.75 15.81 60.76
CA ILE A 1130 2.65 15.29 61.58
C ILE A 1130 1.87 14.20 60.84
N GLY A 1131 1.36 13.21 61.57
CA GLY A 1131 0.45 12.20 61.03
C GLY A 1131 -0.91 12.80 60.71
N ILE A 1132 -1.36 12.73 59.47
CA ILE A 1132 -2.65 13.25 59.00
C ILE A 1132 -3.49 12.11 58.44
N LEU A 1133 -4.81 12.19 58.60
CA LEU A 1133 -5.72 11.24 57.96
C LEU A 1133 -5.60 11.36 56.44
N TYR A 1134 -5.61 10.24 55.73
CA TYR A 1134 -5.41 10.21 54.27
C TYR A 1134 -6.39 11.10 53.49
N THR A 1135 -7.61 11.30 54.00
CA THR A 1135 -8.63 12.17 53.38
C THR A 1135 -8.24 13.66 53.39
N PHE A 1136 -7.35 14.08 54.29
CA PHE A 1136 -6.79 15.44 54.32
C PHE A 1136 -5.42 15.53 53.64
N ALA A 1137 -4.89 14.42 53.14
CA ALA A 1137 -3.64 14.40 52.39
C ALA A 1137 -3.89 14.73 50.91
N THR A 1138 -2.93 15.43 50.30
CA THR A 1138 -2.88 15.62 48.84
C THR A 1138 -2.63 14.29 48.13
N ASN A 1139 -3.15 14.13 46.91
CA ASN A 1139 -2.86 12.97 46.05
C ASN A 1139 -1.39 12.90 45.55
N ALA A 1140 -0.58 13.95 45.76
CA ALA A 1140 0.83 13.98 45.38
C ALA A 1140 1.72 13.26 46.42
N ALA A 1141 2.78 12.58 45.95
CA ALA A 1141 3.78 11.92 46.79
C ALA A 1141 5.07 12.78 46.90
N PRO A 1142 5.63 13.00 48.11
CA PRO A 1142 5.17 12.53 49.41
C PRO A 1142 3.93 13.32 49.90
N PRO A 1143 3.02 12.69 50.68
CA PRO A 1143 1.72 13.26 51.05
C PRO A 1143 1.88 14.54 51.88
N ARG A 1144 1.10 15.58 51.55
CA ARG A 1144 1.11 16.88 52.24
C ARG A 1144 -0.30 17.21 52.75
N LEU A 1145 -0.39 18.03 53.79
CA LEU A 1145 -1.68 18.48 54.31
C LEU A 1145 -2.34 19.46 53.31
N ALA A 1146 -3.46 19.06 52.71
CA ALA A 1146 -4.08 19.80 51.62
C ALA A 1146 -4.52 21.24 52.00
N PRO A 1147 -5.16 21.49 53.17
CA PRO A 1147 -5.48 22.86 53.61
C PRO A 1147 -4.26 23.78 53.74
N LEU A 1148 -3.13 23.25 54.24
CA LEU A 1148 -1.90 24.03 54.42
C LEU A 1148 -1.24 24.35 53.07
N VAL A 1149 -1.23 23.40 52.13
CA VAL A 1149 -0.73 23.64 50.76
C VAL A 1149 -1.56 24.71 50.06
N ALA A 1150 -2.90 24.65 50.16
CA ALA A 1150 -3.77 25.65 49.54
C ALA A 1150 -3.53 27.07 50.09
N LEU A 1151 -3.23 27.21 51.38
CA LEU A 1151 -2.83 28.47 51.99
C LEU A 1151 -1.46 28.94 51.49
N LEU A 1152 -0.47 28.04 51.45
CA LEU A 1152 0.88 28.34 51.00
C LEU A 1152 0.96 28.73 49.53
N ASP A 1153 0.19 28.09 48.65
CA ASP A 1153 0.06 28.46 47.23
C ASP A 1153 -0.69 29.78 47.03
N GLY A 1154 -1.38 30.27 48.05
CA GLY A 1154 -2.18 31.49 48.00
C GLY A 1154 -3.53 31.31 47.30
N VAL A 1155 -3.93 30.05 47.06
CA VAL A 1155 -5.24 29.65 46.50
C VAL A 1155 -6.36 29.90 47.51
N ASN A 1156 -6.07 29.69 48.80
CA ASN A 1156 -6.98 30.00 49.89
C ASN A 1156 -6.36 31.09 50.78
N ARG A 1157 -7.14 32.13 51.09
CA ARG A 1157 -6.76 33.24 51.99
C ARG A 1157 -7.72 33.36 53.18
N ALA A 1158 -8.23 32.23 53.65
CA ALA A 1158 -9.09 32.20 54.83
C ALA A 1158 -8.42 32.90 56.00
N THR A 1159 -9.24 33.54 56.83
CA THR A 1159 -8.79 34.34 57.97
C THR A 1159 -9.36 33.79 59.27
N ASP A 1160 -9.37 32.46 59.40
CA ASP A 1160 -9.97 31.82 60.55
C ASP A 1160 -9.10 32.07 61.79
N ARG A 1161 -9.78 32.24 62.93
CA ARG A 1161 -9.15 32.40 64.26
C ARG A 1161 -8.09 33.51 64.32
N GLN A 1162 -8.40 34.69 63.76
CA GLN A 1162 -7.53 35.88 63.85
C GLN A 1162 -7.16 36.27 65.29
N ASP A 1163 -8.01 35.91 66.26
CA ASP A 1163 -7.79 36.10 67.70
C ASP A 1163 -6.45 35.53 68.19
N VAL A 1164 -5.90 34.51 67.51
CA VAL A 1164 -4.67 33.82 67.95
C VAL A 1164 -3.45 34.15 67.10
N TRP A 1165 -3.59 34.94 66.03
CA TRP A 1165 -2.52 35.15 65.05
C TRP A 1165 -1.30 35.87 65.64
N VAL A 1166 -1.51 36.79 66.58
CA VAL A 1166 -0.42 37.51 67.26
C VAL A 1166 0.44 36.54 68.08
N MET A 1167 -0.21 35.61 68.78
CA MET A 1167 0.49 34.60 69.59
C MET A 1167 1.17 33.56 68.71
N ALA A 1168 0.51 33.11 67.63
CA ALA A 1168 1.08 32.17 66.67
C ALA A 1168 2.33 32.74 65.97
N ALA A 1169 2.30 34.01 65.54
CA ALA A 1169 3.46 34.69 64.95
C ALA A 1169 4.64 34.79 65.92
N ALA A 1170 4.38 34.97 67.23
CA ALA A 1170 5.43 34.99 68.24
C ALA A 1170 6.10 33.62 68.43
N GLN A 1171 5.30 32.53 68.43
CA GLN A 1171 5.83 31.17 68.52
C GLN A 1171 6.60 30.75 67.26
N GLU A 1172 6.14 31.19 66.09
CA GLU A 1172 6.85 30.99 64.84
C GLU A 1172 8.21 31.70 64.83
N ALA A 1173 8.25 32.97 65.24
CA ALA A 1173 9.49 33.72 65.34
C ALA A 1173 10.49 33.06 66.30
N ALA A 1174 9.99 32.48 67.41
CA ALA A 1174 10.79 31.71 68.35
C ALA A 1174 11.32 30.40 67.75
N ALA A 1175 10.49 29.65 67.03
CA ALA A 1175 10.87 28.38 66.39
C ALA A 1175 11.91 28.57 65.27
N LEU A 1176 11.81 29.65 64.48
CA LEU A 1176 12.72 29.95 63.37
C LEU A 1176 13.99 30.72 63.78
N ARG A 1177 14.09 31.13 65.06
CA ARG A 1177 15.18 31.96 65.64
C ARG A 1177 15.51 33.21 64.80
N LYS A 1178 14.53 33.79 64.08
CA LYS A 1178 14.72 34.88 63.10
C LYS A 1178 13.48 35.77 62.99
N GLY A 1179 13.69 37.08 62.91
CA GLY A 1179 12.86 38.06 62.17
C GLY A 1179 11.41 38.32 62.64
N LYS A 1180 10.83 39.45 62.20
CA LYS A 1180 9.38 39.72 62.40
C LYS A 1180 8.57 38.80 61.48
N CYS A 1181 7.71 37.98 62.08
CA CYS A 1181 6.76 37.10 61.37
C CYS A 1181 5.38 37.75 61.37
N ARG A 1182 4.67 37.69 60.23
CA ARG A 1182 3.29 38.18 60.11
C ARG A 1182 2.43 37.12 59.45
N ILE A 1183 1.42 36.61 60.17
CA ILE A 1183 0.45 35.67 59.60
C ILE A 1183 -0.34 36.36 58.47
N GLU A 1184 -0.43 35.72 57.31
CA GLU A 1184 -1.18 36.19 56.14
C GLU A 1184 -2.58 35.56 56.08
N ALA A 1185 -2.65 34.26 56.33
CA ALA A 1185 -3.87 33.47 56.21
C ALA A 1185 -3.85 32.28 57.18
N GLY A 1186 -5.03 31.86 57.62
CA GLY A 1186 -5.23 30.76 58.55
C GLY A 1186 -6.54 30.04 58.26
N VAL A 1187 -6.50 28.71 58.26
CA VAL A 1187 -7.67 27.84 58.16
C VAL A 1187 -7.78 27.03 59.44
N ALA A 1188 -8.94 27.02 60.08
CA ALA A 1188 -9.15 26.18 61.24
C ALA A 1188 -9.30 24.70 60.83
N SER A 1189 -8.81 23.79 61.66
CA SER A 1189 -9.12 22.37 61.54
C SER A 1189 -10.63 22.13 61.70
N PRO A 1190 -11.17 21.01 61.20
CA PRO A 1190 -12.61 20.73 61.29
C PRO A 1190 -13.20 20.78 62.71
N ASN A 1191 -12.40 20.50 63.74
CA ASN A 1191 -12.80 20.59 65.15
C ASN A 1191 -12.52 21.96 65.79
N GLY A 1192 -11.98 22.92 65.04
CA GLY A 1192 -11.67 24.29 65.49
C GLY A 1192 -10.49 24.42 66.48
N LEU A 1193 -9.85 23.31 66.85
CA LEU A 1193 -8.81 23.27 67.89
C LEU A 1193 -7.42 23.62 67.35
N ARG A 1194 -7.17 23.47 66.05
CA ARG A 1194 -5.88 23.77 65.42
C ARG A 1194 -6.11 24.68 64.23
N VAL A 1195 -5.07 25.37 63.82
CA VAL A 1195 -5.13 26.30 62.69
C VAL A 1195 -3.89 26.09 61.83
N ALA A 1196 -4.08 25.77 60.56
CA ALA A 1196 -3.01 25.75 59.58
C ALA A 1196 -2.83 27.20 59.16
N MET A 1197 -1.61 27.71 59.26
CA MET A 1197 -1.31 29.11 59.02
C MET A 1197 -0.22 29.23 57.97
N ALA A 1198 -0.36 30.26 57.13
CA ALA A 1198 0.67 30.74 56.24
C ALA A 1198 1.08 32.15 56.67
N SER A 1199 2.38 32.42 56.74
CA SER A 1199 2.92 33.69 57.21
C SER A 1199 4.06 34.22 56.34
N GLU A 1200 4.20 35.54 56.33
CA GLU A 1200 5.36 36.21 55.76
C GLU A 1200 6.44 36.40 56.85
N VAL A 1201 7.61 35.81 56.62
CA VAL A 1201 8.78 35.93 57.48
C VAL A 1201 9.80 36.88 56.84
N ARG A 1202 10.12 37.99 57.54
CA ARG A 1202 11.11 38.98 57.07
C ARG A 1202 12.41 38.89 57.86
N THR A 1203 13.55 38.86 57.17
CA THR A 1203 14.88 38.83 57.81
C THR A 1203 15.25 40.18 58.44
N LEU A 1204 16.18 40.19 59.40
CA LEU A 1204 16.55 41.31 60.27
C LEU A 1204 16.98 42.62 59.55
N LEU A 1205 17.23 42.58 58.23
CA LEU A 1205 17.58 43.74 57.39
C LEU A 1205 16.50 44.10 56.34
N GLY A 1206 15.29 43.54 56.42
CA GLY A 1206 14.12 43.97 55.64
C GLY A 1206 14.13 43.69 54.12
N LEU A 1207 15.17 43.06 53.57
CA LEU A 1207 15.39 42.96 52.12
C LEU A 1207 14.85 41.67 51.44
N LYS A 1208 14.44 40.63 52.18
CA LYS A 1208 13.87 39.40 51.60
C LYS A 1208 12.71 38.87 52.47
N SER A 1209 11.54 38.67 51.85
CA SER A 1209 10.41 37.96 52.46
C SER A 1209 10.39 36.49 52.05
N ARG A 1210 10.07 35.62 53.00
CA ARG A 1210 9.83 34.17 52.83
C ARG A 1210 8.41 33.84 53.28
N GLN A 1211 7.85 32.77 52.75
CA GLN A 1211 6.54 32.27 53.14
C GLN A 1211 6.74 31.00 53.98
N ALA A 1212 6.18 31.00 55.18
CA ALA A 1212 6.24 29.89 56.11
C ALA A 1212 4.86 29.28 56.32
N GLY A 1213 4.81 27.97 56.49
CA GLY A 1213 3.58 27.22 56.69
C GLY A 1213 3.72 26.27 57.87
N PHE A 1214 2.77 26.34 58.80
CA PHE A 1214 2.80 25.55 60.01
C PHE A 1214 1.39 25.33 60.56
N ILE A 1215 1.28 24.44 61.55
CA ILE A 1215 0.02 24.17 62.24
C ILE A 1215 0.19 24.65 63.67
N TYR A 1216 -0.73 25.49 64.12
CA TYR A 1216 -0.70 26.09 65.44
C TYR A 1216 -1.91 25.62 66.25
N GLU A 1217 -1.67 25.31 67.52
CA GLU A 1217 -2.70 24.92 68.47
C GLU A 1217 -2.86 26.01 69.54
N PRO A 1218 -3.96 26.78 69.53
CA PRO A 1218 -4.16 27.91 70.43
C PRO A 1218 -4.18 27.56 71.92
N SER A 1219 -4.72 26.40 72.28
CA SER A 1219 -4.87 25.99 73.69
C SER A 1219 -3.55 25.72 74.38
N THR A 1220 -2.56 25.19 73.64
CA THR A 1220 -1.22 24.87 74.13
C THR A 1220 -0.20 25.97 73.79
N ASN A 1221 -0.59 26.92 72.93
CA ASN A 1221 0.26 27.98 72.39
C ASN A 1221 1.55 27.41 71.76
N GLN A 1222 1.44 26.31 71.02
CA GLN A 1222 2.57 25.61 70.40
C GLN A 1222 2.33 25.31 68.91
N ILE A 1223 3.44 25.23 68.18
CA ILE A 1223 3.46 24.77 66.79
C ILE A 1223 3.54 23.24 66.78
N GLN A 1224 2.61 22.62 66.06
CA GLN A 1224 2.51 21.18 65.92
C GLN A 1224 3.36 20.71 64.74
N GLY A 1225 4.45 20.01 65.04
CA GLY A 1225 5.42 19.53 64.06
C GLY A 1225 6.42 20.59 63.62
N ARG A 1226 6.92 20.47 62.38
CA ARG A 1226 7.93 21.35 61.79
C ARG A 1226 7.27 22.53 61.07
N VAL A 1227 7.94 23.69 61.10
CA VAL A 1227 7.58 24.86 60.28
C VAL A 1227 8.20 24.67 58.90
N ALA A 1228 7.39 24.68 57.85
CA ALA A 1228 7.85 24.57 56.47
C ALA A 1228 8.17 25.96 55.91
N LEU A 1229 9.39 26.17 55.39
CA LEU A 1229 9.82 27.43 54.79
C LEU A 1229 9.98 27.29 53.28
N GLY A 1230 9.61 28.34 52.55
CA GLY A 1230 9.74 28.34 51.09
C GLY A 1230 9.47 29.70 50.44
N LYS A 1231 9.40 29.68 49.12
CA LYS A 1231 9.07 30.86 48.30
C LYS A 1231 7.80 30.60 47.50
N ARG A 1232 6.92 31.60 47.47
CA ARG A 1232 5.76 31.62 46.57
C ARG A 1232 6.19 32.23 45.23
N GLY A 1233 6.17 31.44 44.16
CA GLY A 1233 6.46 31.84 42.77
C GLY A 1233 5.21 31.91 41.91
N THR A 1234 5.36 32.09 40.59
CA THR A 1234 4.25 32.17 39.63
C THR A 1234 3.50 30.85 39.43
N THR A 1235 4.11 29.72 39.78
CA THR A 1235 3.56 28.36 39.64
C THR A 1235 3.09 27.74 40.95
N GLY A 1236 3.08 28.50 42.05
CA GLY A 1236 2.75 28.03 43.40
C GLY A 1236 3.91 28.18 44.39
N TRP A 1237 3.74 27.65 45.60
CA TRP A 1237 4.73 27.67 46.67
C TRP A 1237 5.65 26.45 46.59
N SER A 1238 6.95 26.72 46.60
CA SER A 1238 7.99 25.69 46.62
C SER A 1238 8.71 25.74 47.97
N ALA A 1239 8.80 24.59 48.64
CA ALA A 1239 9.61 24.44 49.85
C ALA A 1239 11.10 24.68 49.53
N ASP A 1240 11.82 25.33 50.45
CA ASP A 1240 13.28 25.41 50.38
C ASP A 1240 13.85 24.00 50.70
N ASP A 1241 14.71 23.43 49.84
CA ASP A 1241 15.31 22.09 50.06
C ASP A 1241 16.12 22.06 51.36
N VAL A 1242 15.74 21.19 52.30
CA VAL A 1242 16.45 21.03 53.58
C VAL A 1242 17.25 19.72 53.55
N ASN A 1243 18.53 19.82 53.19
CA ASN A 1243 19.57 18.97 53.78
C ASN A 1243 20.42 19.85 54.70
N GLN A 1244 19.87 20.12 55.90
CA GLN A 1244 20.55 20.51 57.13
C GLN A 1244 19.64 20.28 58.33
#